data_AF-A0A9N8HI75-F1
#
_entry.id   AF-A0A9N8HI75-F1
#
_cell.length_a   1.000
_cell.length_b   1.000
_cell.length_c   1.000
_cell.angle_alpha   90.00
_cell.angle_beta   90.00
_cell.angle_gamma   90.00
#
_symmetry.space_group_name_H-M   'P 1'
#
loop_
_entity.id
_entity.type
_entity.pdbx_description
1 polymer ?
#
loop_
_entity_poly.entity_id
_entity_poly.type
_entity_poly.pdbx_seq_one_letter_code
_entity_poly.pdbx_strand_id
1 'polypeptide(L)'
;MMRVSFGATVWSLLALAPGIAAAVGLPDSHPSVGVLSKFNFKCPYAEEWVTKGPLQAALDLGLVQNVTTITTSKSGGRQQLRRRTQQDTIVAGSCVYTNAWSGQVACLEMRGDAWTGATMESRCASETDSTLTAGAPCAVPGGMTGWCLVGEDGSIEATPMAGDNNCGQTQSACETFMTGTFEAAGDCATESPEAAEGAEGDEGAHSFPYAVPAAGDGPVTCAIAPGAIGAGHQAAYSLGYSPNCEGTPAEGSPYMWPMAWSAHVESKSMEFGSDDVLYHSVGRVHYRLDKNWKRQDWWYQRGVQRNLGTGPCLPENRVDELSEGSVKACRRDSDEYTTMIHRGSKMFFISWKNDTVVGSSDPAQISQCDWLDLQVVGNIRPDWYMDDRGDSTDVQYLGNQHVLHENEPRLVKQWRKKDFANQYFVMSILANPRDDEVHWPMILNVPGEGFGDDFLQVYTNHSMLTDDDDDRFLLDELLEAIGGTCEKMEMGGGAGPPTGETVHIPSNLEVDENSWFSNVYTYSPVWEPPVSDESQSIASGETGIATTEMGNLVVESCYDQADSAVKLSVTFKGIEMTDDDQFPWMALGYRETEECLMNPRDGADTELIMLKSSPTSDLVDAHFGHLPSGARRFDASAVSSISESLMPLTEKKGYSQVQTHIPTPLAISKSETNEIPEADSVTLSFKQSMETVPEAMHLMYAIGASAEVGFHKTRECFELVAFPFCAADEPLPSVESSSSSVEAEATEGNSNEPTSAAAQLAGVLPALLFVVGSLLLV
;
A
#
# COMPACT_ATOMS: atom_id res chain seq x y z
N MET A 1 20.98 -56.57 23.36
CA MET A 1 21.85 -57.77 23.41
C MET A 1 21.43 -58.76 22.33
N MET A 2 22.13 -58.81 21.20
CA MET A 2 22.45 -60.04 20.44
C MET A 2 23.20 -59.63 19.17
N ARG A 3 24.44 -60.10 19.07
CA ARG A 3 25.31 -60.03 17.88
C ARG A 3 24.93 -61.16 16.94
N VAL A 4 24.97 -60.93 15.63
CA VAL A 4 25.11 -61.99 14.62
C VAL A 4 26.22 -61.60 13.65
N SER A 5 27.10 -62.57 13.40
CA SER A 5 28.40 -62.44 12.73
C SER A 5 28.31 -62.38 11.21
N PHE A 6 29.27 -61.65 10.63
CA PHE A 6 29.69 -61.76 9.23
C PHE A 6 30.50 -63.05 8.99
N GLY A 7 30.16 -63.77 7.92
CA GLY A 7 30.96 -64.86 7.37
C GLY A 7 31.48 -64.49 5.98
N ALA A 8 32.79 -64.47 5.82
CA ALA A 8 33.51 -64.22 4.58
C ALA A 8 33.60 -65.48 3.71
N THR A 9 33.66 -65.32 2.38
CA THR A 9 34.39 -66.27 1.52
C THR A 9 35.02 -65.52 0.34
N VAL A 10 36.33 -65.71 0.21
CA VAL A 10 37.26 -65.12 -0.76
C VAL A 10 37.70 -66.22 -1.73
N TRP A 11 37.68 -65.95 -3.04
CA TRP A 11 38.52 -66.56 -4.10
C TRP A 11 38.77 -65.44 -5.14
N SER A 12 39.96 -64.82 -5.23
CA SER A 12 41.13 -65.17 -6.09
C SER A 12 40.81 -65.16 -7.61
N LEU A 13 41.56 -64.59 -8.57
CA LEU A 13 42.81 -63.81 -8.68
C LEU A 13 43.07 -63.53 -10.19
N LEU A 14 43.77 -62.43 -10.55
CA LEU A 14 44.44 -62.08 -11.85
C LEU A 14 43.59 -61.84 -13.12
N ALA A 15 43.95 -61.02 -14.14
CA ALA A 15 44.85 -59.87 -14.35
C ALA A 15 44.78 -59.46 -15.85
N LEU A 16 44.97 -58.16 -16.13
CA LEU A 16 45.60 -57.54 -17.31
C LEU A 16 44.94 -57.54 -18.73
N ALA A 17 44.48 -56.34 -19.10
CA ALA A 17 44.83 -55.55 -20.31
C ALA A 17 44.11 -55.86 -21.68
N PRO A 18 44.21 -54.97 -22.70
CA PRO A 18 43.06 -54.28 -23.30
C PRO A 18 42.84 -54.59 -24.80
N GLY A 19 41.66 -54.29 -25.36
CA GLY A 19 41.38 -54.57 -26.77
C GLY A 19 40.22 -53.77 -27.36
N ILE A 20 40.58 -52.61 -27.93
CA ILE A 20 40.22 -52.11 -29.27
C ILE A 20 38.82 -52.51 -29.80
N ALA A 21 37.90 -51.55 -29.83
CA ALA A 21 36.69 -51.62 -30.65
C ALA A 21 37.03 -51.26 -32.11
N ALA A 22 36.73 -52.18 -33.03
CA ALA A 22 36.83 -51.97 -34.47
C ALA A 22 35.52 -51.37 -34.99
N ALA A 23 35.67 -50.31 -35.78
CA ALA A 23 34.63 -49.61 -36.51
C ALA A 23 34.15 -50.40 -37.74
N VAL A 24 32.85 -50.29 -38.03
CA VAL A 24 32.25 -50.64 -39.33
C VAL A 24 31.89 -49.34 -40.02
N GLY A 25 32.40 -49.15 -41.24
CA GLY A 25 32.46 -47.88 -41.96
C GLY A 25 31.23 -47.49 -42.78
N LEU A 26 31.22 -46.21 -43.14
CA LEU A 26 30.42 -45.58 -44.19
C LEU A 26 31.34 -44.59 -44.96
N PRO A 27 31.00 -44.26 -46.23
CA PRO A 27 31.98 -44.06 -47.30
C PRO A 27 32.60 -42.66 -47.40
N ASP A 28 33.85 -42.66 -47.92
CA ASP A 28 34.69 -41.52 -48.24
C ASP A 28 34.15 -40.65 -49.39
N SER A 29 33.66 -39.46 -49.06
CA SER A 29 33.77 -38.30 -49.97
C SER A 29 33.33 -36.98 -49.30
N HIS A 30 34.13 -36.40 -48.40
CA HIS A 30 34.12 -34.95 -48.15
C HIS A 30 35.48 -34.47 -47.61
N PRO A 31 35.95 -33.26 -47.98
CA PRO A 31 37.29 -32.77 -47.67
C PRO A 31 37.45 -32.43 -46.19
N SER A 32 38.67 -32.58 -45.68
CA SER A 32 39.04 -32.25 -44.30
C SER A 32 38.76 -30.78 -43.98
N VAL A 33 37.77 -30.53 -43.13
CA VAL A 33 37.51 -29.19 -42.58
C VAL A 33 38.46 -28.98 -41.40
N GLY A 34 39.32 -27.98 -41.54
CA GLY A 34 40.24 -27.55 -40.50
C GLY A 34 39.52 -27.00 -39.27
N VAL A 35 40.24 -27.08 -38.15
CA VAL A 35 39.94 -26.52 -36.83
C VAL A 35 39.21 -25.17 -36.93
N LEU A 36 37.92 -25.14 -36.58
CA LEU A 36 37.13 -23.92 -36.43
C LEU A 36 37.29 -23.39 -34.99
N SER A 37 38.12 -22.36 -34.87
CA SER A 37 38.10 -21.40 -33.79
C SER A 37 36.78 -20.63 -33.76
N LYS A 38 36.18 -20.48 -32.56
CA LYS A 38 35.15 -19.50 -32.16
C LYS A 38 33.86 -19.48 -33.00
N PHE A 39 32.89 -20.30 -32.63
CA PHE A 39 31.47 -19.97 -32.84
C PHE A 39 30.94 -19.25 -31.59
N ASN A 40 30.63 -17.97 -31.73
CA ASN A 40 29.78 -17.26 -30.77
C ASN A 40 28.33 -17.67 -31.06
N PHE A 41 27.75 -18.54 -30.23
CA PHE A 41 26.32 -18.83 -30.23
C PHE A 41 25.54 -17.72 -29.54
N LYS A 42 25.69 -16.47 -29.98
CA LYS A 42 24.72 -15.42 -29.64
C LYS A 42 23.63 -15.50 -30.70
N CYS A 43 22.39 -15.77 -30.27
CA CYS A 43 21.24 -15.62 -31.16
C CYS A 43 21.29 -14.19 -31.72
N PRO A 44 21.30 -13.99 -33.05
CA PRO A 44 21.48 -12.66 -33.65
C PRO A 44 20.31 -11.70 -33.33
N TYR A 45 19.27 -12.22 -32.68
CA TYR A 45 18.10 -11.47 -32.23
C TYR A 45 17.92 -11.55 -30.70
N ALA A 46 18.93 -12.03 -29.97
CA ALA A 46 18.84 -12.14 -28.50
C ALA A 46 18.53 -10.78 -27.87
N GLU A 47 19.09 -9.71 -28.41
CA GLU A 47 18.86 -8.35 -27.95
C GLU A 47 17.41 -7.95 -28.17
N GLU A 48 16.84 -8.12 -29.36
CA GLU A 48 15.43 -7.84 -29.65
C GLU A 48 14.48 -8.72 -28.83
N TRP A 49 14.82 -10.00 -28.64
CA TRP A 49 14.02 -10.91 -27.81
C TRP A 49 14.05 -10.55 -26.32
N VAL A 50 15.19 -10.08 -25.82
CA VAL A 50 15.37 -9.66 -24.42
C VAL A 50 14.76 -8.28 -24.16
N THR A 51 14.91 -7.35 -25.11
CA THR A 51 14.46 -5.96 -24.94
C THR A 51 13.00 -5.75 -25.28
N LYS A 52 12.41 -6.55 -26.17
CA LYS A 52 11.03 -6.35 -26.66
C LYS A 52 10.10 -7.52 -26.38
N GLY A 53 10.63 -8.62 -25.83
CA GLY A 53 9.89 -9.86 -25.65
C GLY A 53 9.66 -10.63 -26.97
N PRO A 54 9.29 -11.92 -26.88
CA PRO A 54 9.28 -12.83 -28.02
C PRO A 54 8.23 -12.51 -29.09
N LEU A 55 7.07 -11.94 -28.72
CA LEU A 55 5.99 -11.63 -29.65
C LEU A 55 6.29 -10.36 -30.47
N GLN A 56 6.70 -9.26 -29.81
CA GLN A 56 7.08 -8.04 -30.51
C GLN A 56 8.35 -8.24 -31.34
N ALA A 57 9.33 -9.00 -30.84
CA ALA A 57 10.47 -9.41 -31.63
C ALA A 57 10.05 -10.24 -32.86
N ALA A 58 9.06 -11.13 -32.73
CA ALA A 58 8.55 -11.89 -33.87
C ALA A 58 7.77 -11.01 -34.88
N LEU A 59 7.06 -9.98 -34.42
CA LEU A 59 6.39 -9.00 -35.29
C LEU A 59 7.39 -8.11 -36.02
N ASP A 60 8.37 -7.55 -35.30
CA ASP A 60 9.44 -6.69 -35.84
C ASP A 60 10.33 -7.44 -36.84
N LEU A 61 10.58 -8.73 -36.59
CA LEU A 61 11.33 -9.61 -37.49
C LEU A 61 10.48 -10.15 -38.64
N GLY A 62 9.20 -9.77 -38.73
CA GLY A 62 8.28 -10.18 -39.80
C GLY A 62 7.96 -11.68 -39.80
N LEU A 63 8.09 -12.33 -38.64
CA LEU A 63 7.90 -13.78 -38.47
C LEU A 63 6.43 -14.17 -38.27
N VAL A 64 5.53 -13.21 -38.00
CA VAL A 64 4.09 -13.42 -37.86
C VAL A 64 3.34 -12.40 -38.72
N GLN A 65 2.41 -12.85 -39.58
CA GLN A 65 1.77 -11.97 -40.59
C GLN A 65 0.26 -11.75 -40.45
N ASN A 66 -0.48 -12.37 -39.53
CA ASN A 66 -1.93 -12.10 -39.38
C ASN A 66 -2.45 -12.47 -37.98
N VAL A 67 -2.91 -11.49 -37.20
CA VAL A 67 -3.76 -11.72 -36.01
C VAL A 67 -5.05 -10.93 -36.22
N THR A 68 -6.17 -11.62 -36.36
CA THR A 68 -7.50 -11.04 -36.63
C THR A 68 -8.29 -10.91 -35.33
N THR A 69 -8.67 -9.69 -34.97
CA THR A 69 -9.46 -9.32 -33.78
C THR A 69 -10.86 -9.94 -33.81
N ILE A 70 -11.28 -10.57 -32.71
CA ILE A 70 -12.64 -11.10 -32.49
C ILE A 70 -13.36 -10.15 -31.52
N THR A 71 -14.42 -9.48 -31.98
CA THR A 71 -15.35 -8.73 -31.14
C THR A 71 -16.60 -9.56 -30.86
N THR A 72 -17.04 -9.65 -29.60
CA THR A 72 -18.35 -10.20 -29.23
C THR A 72 -19.09 -9.34 -28.20
N SER A 73 -20.27 -8.92 -28.63
CA SER A 73 -21.36 -8.24 -27.89
C SER A 73 -22.12 -9.18 -26.94
N LYS A 74 -22.64 -8.62 -25.83
CA LYS A 74 -23.94 -8.90 -25.14
C LYS A 74 -23.92 -8.28 -23.73
N SER A 75 -24.99 -7.95 -22.99
CA SER A 75 -26.42 -7.63 -23.15
C SER A 75 -27.10 -7.71 -21.75
N GLY A 76 -27.58 -6.58 -21.20
CA GLY A 76 -28.81 -6.40 -20.38
C GLY A 76 -29.21 -7.31 -19.19
N GLY A 77 -29.27 -6.72 -17.98
CA GLY A 77 -30.52 -6.44 -17.24
C GLY A 77 -30.96 -7.30 -16.04
N ARG A 78 -31.20 -6.67 -14.86
CA ARG A 78 -32.44 -6.71 -14.03
C ARG A 78 -32.29 -6.04 -12.63
N GLN A 79 -33.05 -4.96 -12.42
CA GLN A 79 -33.47 -4.41 -11.11
C GLN A 79 -34.64 -5.23 -10.51
N GLN A 80 -34.72 -5.34 -9.17
CA GLN A 80 -35.91 -4.94 -8.37
C GLN A 80 -35.84 -5.27 -6.85
N LEU A 81 -36.37 -4.30 -6.07
CA LEU A 81 -37.16 -4.39 -4.81
C LEU A 81 -36.45 -4.47 -3.45
N ARG A 82 -36.44 -3.33 -2.72
CA ARG A 82 -37.06 -3.20 -1.38
C ARG A 82 -37.13 -1.72 -0.91
N ARG A 83 -38.34 -1.14 -0.85
CA ARG A 83 -38.65 0.13 -0.17
C ARG A 83 -39.46 -0.23 1.09
N ARG A 84 -38.90 -0.05 2.28
CA ARG A 84 -39.60 -0.21 3.57
C ARG A 84 -39.87 1.19 4.10
N THR A 85 -41.13 1.47 4.41
CA THR A 85 -41.65 2.75 4.91
C THR A 85 -41.00 3.16 6.24
N GLN A 86 -40.49 4.39 6.27
CA GLN A 86 -40.10 5.17 7.45
C GLN A 86 -41.24 5.11 8.48
N GLN A 87 -41.00 4.40 9.58
CA GLN A 87 -42.00 4.13 10.62
C GLN A 87 -41.58 4.92 11.86
N ASP A 88 -42.46 5.82 12.33
CA ASP A 88 -42.29 6.60 13.57
C ASP A 88 -41.86 5.69 14.73
N THR A 89 -40.56 5.66 15.01
CA THR A 89 -40.02 4.94 16.17
C THR A 89 -40.23 5.80 17.40
N ILE A 90 -40.75 5.20 18.48
CA ILE A 90 -41.01 5.91 19.74
C ILE A 90 -39.65 6.27 20.36
N VAL A 91 -39.43 7.55 20.62
CA VAL A 91 -38.25 8.00 21.38
C VAL A 91 -38.47 7.71 22.87
N ALA A 92 -37.68 6.78 23.41
CA ALA A 92 -37.74 6.39 24.82
C ALA A 92 -36.98 7.37 25.73
N GLY A 93 -35.95 8.03 25.21
CA GLY A 93 -35.18 9.08 25.89
C GLY A 93 -33.95 9.51 25.11
N SER A 94 -33.17 10.42 25.68
CA SER A 94 -31.88 10.85 25.12
C SER A 94 -30.82 10.94 26.21
N CYS A 95 -29.57 10.68 25.83
CA CYS A 95 -28.40 10.79 26.68
C CYS A 95 -27.46 11.84 26.09
N VAL A 96 -27.25 12.95 26.80
CA VAL A 96 -26.26 13.97 26.42
C VAL A 96 -24.99 13.72 27.20
N TYR A 97 -23.83 13.64 26.53
CA TYR A 97 -22.56 13.31 27.16
C TYR A 97 -21.40 14.03 26.47
N THR A 98 -20.24 14.06 27.10
CA THR A 98 -19.02 14.53 26.45
C THR A 98 -18.36 13.35 25.76
N ASN A 99 -18.33 13.40 24.43
CA ASN A 99 -17.72 12.36 23.61
C ASN A 99 -16.21 12.33 23.89
N ALA A 100 -15.69 11.16 24.30
CA ALA A 100 -14.29 11.02 24.70
C ALA A 100 -13.30 11.18 23.53
N TRP A 101 -13.76 11.01 22.29
CA TRP A 101 -12.94 11.14 21.08
C TRP A 101 -12.85 12.59 20.60
N SER A 102 -13.99 13.29 20.51
CA SER A 102 -14.02 14.68 19.99
C SER A 102 -13.89 15.75 21.08
N GLY A 103 -14.09 15.38 22.35
CA GLY A 103 -14.23 16.34 23.46
C GLY A 103 -15.48 17.23 23.36
N GLN A 104 -16.34 17.03 22.35
CA GLN A 104 -17.55 17.80 22.14
C GLN A 104 -18.74 17.17 22.85
N VAL A 105 -19.77 17.97 23.09
CA VAL A 105 -21.05 17.48 23.63
C VAL A 105 -21.77 16.73 22.51
N ALA A 106 -21.94 15.42 22.69
CA ALA A 106 -22.71 14.56 21.83
C ALA A 106 -24.07 14.23 22.47
N CYS A 107 -25.02 13.82 21.63
CA CYS A 107 -26.32 13.35 22.10
C CYS A 107 -26.64 12.01 21.44
N LEU A 108 -27.06 11.04 22.24
CA LEU A 108 -27.53 9.74 21.81
C LEU A 108 -29.03 9.63 22.06
N GLU A 109 -29.83 9.39 21.02
CA GLU A 109 -31.27 9.18 21.13
C GLU A 109 -31.57 7.68 21.24
N MET A 110 -32.34 7.29 22.25
CA MET A 110 -32.73 5.91 22.50
C MET A 110 -34.12 5.68 21.91
N ARG A 111 -34.18 5.01 20.76
CA ARG A 111 -35.40 4.73 19.99
C ARG A 111 -35.86 3.29 20.17
N GLY A 112 -37.18 3.10 20.22
CA GLY A 112 -37.84 1.80 20.31
C GLY A 112 -38.34 1.46 21.72
N ASP A 113 -39.23 0.47 21.78
CA ASP A 113 -39.99 0.10 22.97
C ASP A 113 -39.29 -0.88 23.91
N ALA A 114 -38.15 -1.45 23.50
CA ALA A 114 -37.34 -2.31 24.37
C ALA A 114 -36.53 -1.49 25.40
N TRP A 115 -36.41 -0.18 25.22
CA TRP A 115 -35.77 0.71 26.21
C TRP A 115 -36.64 0.87 27.47
N THR A 116 -36.08 0.48 28.60
CA THR A 116 -36.65 0.71 29.93
C THR A 116 -35.89 1.82 30.64
N GLY A 117 -36.48 2.47 31.64
CA GLY A 117 -35.77 3.49 32.43
C GLY A 117 -34.43 2.99 32.99
N ALA A 118 -34.38 1.72 33.44
CA ALA A 118 -33.15 1.12 33.97
C ALA A 118 -32.10 0.83 32.88
N THR A 119 -32.50 0.34 31.70
CA THR A 119 -31.55 0.07 30.61
C THR A 119 -31.02 1.35 29.98
N MET A 120 -31.86 2.38 29.86
CA MET A 120 -31.43 3.72 29.42
C MET A 120 -30.45 4.36 30.42
N GLU A 121 -30.74 4.28 31.72
CA GLU A 121 -29.85 4.82 32.77
C GLU A 121 -28.51 4.11 32.78
N SER A 122 -28.51 2.77 32.69
CA SER A 122 -27.29 1.98 32.61
C SER A 122 -26.47 2.29 31.36
N ARG A 123 -27.10 2.43 30.19
CA ARG A 123 -26.40 2.76 28.96
C ARG A 123 -25.84 4.18 29.01
N CYS A 124 -26.64 5.16 29.42
CA CYS A 124 -26.19 6.54 29.51
C CYS A 124 -25.02 6.69 30.50
N ALA A 125 -25.07 6.01 31.65
CA ALA A 125 -24.00 6.02 32.66
C ALA A 125 -22.67 5.40 32.20
N SER A 126 -22.63 4.69 31.07
CA SER A 126 -21.36 4.24 30.48
C SER A 126 -20.58 5.37 29.80
N GLU A 127 -21.25 6.49 29.48
CA GLU A 127 -20.64 7.68 28.90
C GLU A 127 -20.19 8.67 29.99
N THR A 128 -19.08 9.37 29.73
CA THR A 128 -18.52 10.35 30.67
C THR A 128 -19.32 11.66 30.67
N ASP A 129 -19.54 12.24 31.85
CA ASP A 129 -20.30 13.48 32.05
C ASP A 129 -21.71 13.44 31.43
N SER A 130 -22.33 12.26 31.48
CA SER A 130 -23.58 11.97 30.82
C SER A 130 -24.82 12.38 31.63
N THR A 131 -25.88 12.78 30.93
CA THR A 131 -27.18 13.15 31.49
C THR A 131 -28.30 12.52 30.68
N LEU A 132 -29.05 11.61 31.32
CA LEU A 132 -30.24 10.98 30.72
C LEU A 132 -31.47 11.87 30.87
N THR A 133 -32.22 12.06 29.79
CA THR A 133 -33.55 12.67 29.78
C THR A 133 -34.57 11.71 29.19
N ALA A 134 -35.39 11.08 30.05
CA ALA A 134 -36.42 10.13 29.61
C ALA A 134 -37.52 10.82 28.78
N GLY A 135 -37.93 10.19 27.68
CA GLY A 135 -39.00 10.62 26.78
C GLY A 135 -38.70 11.87 25.95
N ALA A 136 -37.46 12.37 25.95
CA ALA A 136 -37.06 13.52 25.14
C ALA A 136 -36.11 13.07 24.01
N PRO A 137 -36.26 13.62 22.79
CA PRO A 137 -35.30 13.40 21.71
C PRO A 137 -34.00 14.19 21.92
N CYS A 138 -33.02 13.91 21.07
CA CYS A 138 -31.83 14.75 20.98
C CYS A 138 -32.16 16.12 20.37
N ALA A 139 -31.46 17.16 20.80
CA ALA A 139 -31.47 18.43 20.09
C ALA A 139 -30.75 18.25 18.76
N VAL A 140 -31.44 18.53 17.65
CA VAL A 140 -30.87 18.41 16.31
C VAL A 140 -29.89 19.57 16.08
N PRO A 141 -28.59 19.30 15.83
CA PRO A 141 -27.63 20.34 15.48
C PRO A 141 -27.97 20.95 14.12
N GLY A 142 -27.57 22.21 13.88
CA GLY A 142 -27.60 22.78 12.52
C GLY A 142 -26.57 22.07 11.63
N GLY A 143 -26.91 21.82 10.37
CA GLY A 143 -26.07 21.03 9.45
C GLY A 143 -26.20 19.52 9.64
N MET A 144 -27.32 19.05 10.19
CA MET A 144 -27.57 17.62 10.35
C MET A 144 -27.79 16.98 8.98
N THR A 145 -27.03 15.94 8.69
CA THR A 145 -27.10 15.17 7.44
C THR A 145 -27.80 13.82 7.63
N GLY A 146 -27.92 13.31 8.85
CA GLY A 146 -28.67 12.07 9.09
C GLY A 146 -28.54 11.54 10.50
N TRP A 147 -29.15 10.39 10.76
CA TRP A 147 -28.98 9.63 12.00
C TRP A 147 -28.12 8.40 11.73
N CYS A 148 -27.19 8.11 12.63
CA CYS A 148 -26.52 6.82 12.65
C CYS A 148 -27.21 5.91 13.67
N LEU A 149 -27.81 4.83 13.18
CA LEU A 149 -28.61 3.89 13.97
C LEU A 149 -27.78 2.64 14.32
N VAL A 150 -27.58 2.37 15.60
CA VAL A 150 -26.87 1.19 16.11
C VAL A 150 -27.80 0.38 17.01
N GLY A 151 -27.79 -0.95 16.88
CA GLY A 151 -28.58 -1.85 17.72
C GLY A 151 -29.71 -2.57 16.98
N GLU A 152 -30.28 -3.58 17.64
CA GLU A 152 -31.31 -4.49 17.11
C GLU A 152 -32.49 -4.64 18.10
N ASP A 153 -33.53 -5.37 17.71
CA ASP A 153 -34.61 -5.83 18.59
C ASP A 153 -35.37 -4.76 19.41
N GLY A 154 -35.56 -3.57 18.82
CA GLY A 154 -36.38 -2.51 19.41
C GLY A 154 -35.67 -1.67 20.47
N SER A 155 -34.36 -1.84 20.66
CA SER A 155 -33.49 -0.92 21.41
C SER A 155 -32.44 -0.34 20.48
N ILE A 156 -32.82 0.72 19.77
CA ILE A 156 -31.97 1.41 18.78
C ILE A 156 -31.33 2.63 19.43
N GLU A 157 -30.03 2.78 19.23
CA GLU A 157 -29.22 3.95 19.55
C GLU A 157 -29.10 4.81 18.29
N ALA A 158 -29.64 6.03 18.29
CA ALA A 158 -29.61 6.94 17.15
C ALA A 158 -28.76 8.16 17.49
N THR A 159 -27.62 8.29 16.83
CA THR A 159 -26.71 9.45 17.00
C THR A 159 -26.92 10.43 15.85
N PRO A 160 -27.17 11.73 16.09
CA PRO A 160 -27.28 12.70 15.01
C PRO A 160 -25.91 12.93 14.39
N MET A 161 -25.83 12.83 13.08
CA MET A 161 -24.64 13.09 12.28
C MET A 161 -24.75 14.48 11.65
N ALA A 162 -23.69 15.26 11.76
CA ALA A 162 -23.56 16.56 11.11
C ALA A 162 -22.44 16.50 10.07
N GLY A 163 -22.60 17.20 8.95
CA GLY A 163 -21.63 17.27 7.87
C GLY A 163 -21.95 18.42 6.92
N ASP A 164 -20.99 18.80 6.08
CA ASP A 164 -21.08 19.97 5.19
C ASP A 164 -21.93 19.71 3.92
N ASN A 165 -23.07 19.04 4.06
CA ASN A 165 -23.95 18.51 2.99
C ASN A 165 -23.37 17.34 2.18
N ASN A 166 -22.24 16.74 2.56
CA ASN A 166 -21.73 15.52 1.92
C ASN A 166 -22.41 14.27 2.55
N CYS A 167 -23.52 13.85 1.95
CA CYS A 167 -24.33 12.75 2.43
C CYS A 167 -23.61 11.39 2.36
N GLY A 168 -22.85 11.15 1.30
CA GLY A 168 -22.09 9.90 1.12
C GLY A 168 -20.96 9.75 2.14
N GLN A 169 -20.25 10.83 2.46
CA GLN A 169 -19.23 10.80 3.51
C GLN A 169 -19.84 10.60 4.89
N THR A 170 -20.92 11.30 5.21
CA THR A 170 -21.61 11.15 6.51
C THR A 170 -22.14 9.71 6.68
N GLN A 171 -22.72 9.15 5.62
CA GLN A 171 -23.15 7.76 5.57
C GLN A 171 -21.97 6.80 5.80
N SER A 172 -20.88 6.98 5.06
CA SER A 172 -19.65 6.19 5.19
C SER A 172 -19.11 6.21 6.61
N ALA A 173 -19.12 7.38 7.25
CA ALA A 173 -18.68 7.53 8.62
C ALA A 173 -19.57 6.77 9.61
N CYS A 174 -20.89 6.81 9.41
CA CYS A 174 -21.84 6.03 10.23
C CYS A 174 -21.61 4.52 10.09
N GLU A 175 -21.52 4.02 8.85
CA GLU A 175 -21.43 2.60 8.57
C GLU A 175 -20.06 2.03 8.96
N THR A 176 -18.98 2.80 8.78
CA THR A 176 -17.61 2.34 9.03
C THR A 176 -17.20 2.51 10.49
N PHE A 177 -17.37 3.69 11.07
CA PHE A 177 -16.82 4.00 12.40
C PHE A 177 -17.78 3.64 13.53
N MET A 178 -19.08 3.88 13.32
CA MET A 178 -20.11 3.59 14.32
C MET A 178 -20.72 2.20 14.11
N THR A 179 -20.39 1.52 13.01
CA THR A 179 -20.97 0.22 12.60
C THR A 179 -22.50 0.26 12.57
N GLY A 180 -23.06 1.43 12.26
CA GLY A 180 -24.50 1.67 12.27
C GLY A 180 -25.12 1.63 10.87
N THR A 181 -26.44 1.77 10.82
CA THR A 181 -27.19 2.04 9.58
C THR A 181 -27.47 3.53 9.49
N PHE A 182 -27.10 4.16 8.37
CA PHE A 182 -27.39 5.57 8.15
C PHE A 182 -28.85 5.79 7.74
N GLU A 183 -29.55 6.65 8.46
CA GLU A 183 -30.88 7.15 8.11
C GLU A 183 -30.77 8.62 7.73
N ALA A 184 -30.81 8.90 6.42
CA ALA A 184 -30.74 10.26 5.90
C ALA A 184 -31.83 11.16 6.52
N ALA A 185 -31.42 12.33 7.01
CA ALA A 185 -32.28 13.32 7.64
C ALA A 185 -31.66 14.73 7.45
N GLY A 186 -32.38 15.78 7.84
CA GLY A 186 -31.92 17.15 7.66
C GLY A 186 -31.53 17.46 6.21
N ASP A 187 -30.27 17.84 5.97
CA ASP A 187 -29.78 18.26 4.66
C ASP A 187 -29.74 17.12 3.63
N CYS A 188 -29.60 15.86 4.07
CA CYS A 188 -29.66 14.69 3.17
C CYS A 188 -31.07 14.12 3.01
N ALA A 189 -32.08 14.66 3.69
CA ALA A 189 -33.45 14.15 3.59
C ALA A 189 -34.04 14.34 2.18
N THR A 190 -33.51 15.27 1.38
CA THR A 190 -34.03 15.61 0.04
C THR A 190 -33.39 14.82 -1.09
N GLU A 191 -32.26 14.15 -0.86
CA GLU A 191 -31.61 13.27 -1.83
C GLU A 191 -32.33 11.92 -1.86
N SER A 192 -33.56 11.93 -2.38
CA SER A 192 -34.26 10.67 -2.67
C SER A 192 -33.51 9.95 -3.79
N PRO A 193 -33.24 8.63 -3.68
CA PRO A 193 -32.42 7.86 -4.63
C PRO A 193 -33.08 7.64 -6.01
N GLU A 194 -34.06 8.46 -6.41
CA GLU A 194 -34.79 8.35 -7.68
C GLU A 194 -34.31 9.36 -8.75
N ALA A 195 -33.31 10.20 -8.48
CA ALA A 195 -32.89 11.29 -9.40
C ALA A 195 -31.51 11.13 -10.08
N ALA A 196 -30.75 10.05 -9.82
CA ALA A 196 -29.37 9.90 -10.29
C ALA A 196 -29.14 8.87 -11.44
N GLU A 197 -30.18 8.29 -12.04
CA GLU A 197 -30.04 7.43 -13.23
C GLU A 197 -30.41 8.20 -14.49
N GLY A 198 -29.45 8.92 -15.11
CA GLY A 198 -29.76 9.66 -16.34
C GLY A 198 -28.62 10.40 -17.05
N ALA A 199 -27.35 10.13 -16.76
CA ALA A 199 -26.23 10.69 -17.52
C ALA A 199 -25.42 9.56 -18.18
N GLU A 200 -25.86 9.13 -19.36
CA GLU A 200 -24.99 8.45 -20.32
C GLU A 200 -24.04 9.50 -20.92
N GLY A 201 -22.75 9.41 -20.58
CA GLY A 201 -21.73 10.29 -21.12
C GLY A 201 -20.32 9.86 -20.75
N ASP A 202 -19.62 9.38 -21.77
CA ASP A 202 -18.15 9.33 -21.94
C ASP A 202 -17.40 8.06 -21.53
N GLU A 203 -17.05 7.29 -22.57
CA GLU A 203 -16.05 6.22 -22.59
C GLU A 203 -14.65 6.87 -22.59
N GLY A 204 -14.01 7.04 -21.44
CA GLY A 204 -12.68 7.66 -21.43
C GLY A 204 -11.86 7.66 -20.13
N ALA A 205 -12.40 7.21 -19.00
CA ALA A 205 -11.65 7.21 -17.74
C ALA A 205 -11.83 5.87 -17.01
N HIS A 206 -10.96 4.90 -17.29
CA HIS A 206 -10.77 3.76 -16.40
C HIS A 206 -9.94 4.25 -15.19
N SER A 207 -10.57 4.93 -14.24
CA SER A 207 -9.94 5.24 -12.95
C SER A 207 -9.70 3.92 -12.21
N PHE A 208 -8.44 3.57 -11.99
CA PHE A 208 -8.10 2.34 -11.27
C PHE A 208 -8.55 2.44 -9.80
N PRO A 209 -9.10 1.37 -9.20
CA PRO A 209 -9.92 1.43 -7.99
C PRO A 209 -9.07 1.42 -6.71
N TYR A 210 -8.18 2.40 -6.55
CA TYR A 210 -7.55 2.67 -5.25
C TYR A 210 -8.47 3.47 -4.32
N ALA A 211 -9.54 4.07 -4.86
CA ALA A 211 -10.53 4.75 -4.06
C ALA A 211 -11.32 3.72 -3.24
N VAL A 212 -11.38 3.94 -1.94
CA VAL A 212 -12.44 3.35 -1.11
C VAL A 212 -13.75 3.83 -1.75
N PRO A 213 -14.61 2.92 -2.25
CA PRO A 213 -15.89 3.32 -2.82
C PRO A 213 -16.64 4.15 -1.79
N ALA A 214 -17.29 5.23 -2.22
CA ALA A 214 -18.19 5.97 -1.36
C ALA A 214 -19.24 4.98 -0.82
N ALA A 215 -19.50 4.97 0.50
CA ALA A 215 -20.44 4.01 1.07
C ALA A 215 -21.85 4.28 0.53
N GLY A 216 -22.23 3.46 -0.44
CA GLY A 216 -23.42 3.64 -1.28
C GLY A 216 -23.35 2.80 -2.55
N ASP A 217 -22.15 2.56 -3.09
CA ASP A 217 -21.94 1.83 -4.35
C ASP A 217 -22.10 0.30 -4.26
N GLY A 218 -22.61 -0.18 -3.12
CA GLY A 218 -22.70 -1.60 -2.85
C GLY A 218 -21.31 -2.22 -2.64
N PRO A 219 -21.29 -3.51 -2.35
CA PRO A 219 -20.07 -4.17 -1.93
C PRO A 219 -19.15 -4.41 -3.15
N VAL A 220 -17.90 -3.93 -3.07
CA VAL A 220 -17.00 -3.87 -4.23
C VAL A 220 -16.15 -5.14 -4.36
N THR A 221 -16.36 -5.86 -5.46
CA THR A 221 -15.47 -6.94 -5.90
C THR A 221 -14.21 -6.37 -6.54
N CYS A 222 -13.09 -7.08 -6.44
CA CYS A 222 -11.80 -6.70 -7.04
C CYS A 222 -11.16 -5.42 -6.46
N ALA A 223 -11.69 -4.87 -5.37
CA ALA A 223 -11.07 -3.73 -4.69
C ALA A 223 -9.71 -4.14 -4.12
N ILE A 224 -8.70 -3.30 -4.34
CA ILE A 224 -7.34 -3.50 -3.86
C ILE A 224 -7.05 -2.49 -2.75
N ALA A 225 -6.25 -2.89 -1.76
CA ALA A 225 -5.73 -1.97 -0.77
C ALA A 225 -4.22 -1.89 -0.89
N PRO A 226 -3.61 -0.70 -0.69
CA PRO A 226 -2.17 -0.55 -0.54
C PRO A 226 -1.72 -1.28 0.74
N GLY A 227 -1.48 -2.59 0.62
CA GLY A 227 -0.92 -3.40 1.70
C GLY A 227 0.58 -3.13 1.85
N ALA A 228 1.14 -3.63 2.96
CA ALA A 228 2.58 -3.69 3.21
C ALA A 228 3.33 -4.61 2.24
N ILE A 229 2.79 -4.86 1.03
CA ILE A 229 3.44 -5.51 -0.11
C ILE A 229 2.87 -4.85 -1.38
N GLY A 230 3.03 -3.53 -1.52
CA GLY A 230 2.83 -2.84 -2.79
C GLY A 230 1.43 -2.99 -3.42
N ALA A 231 0.37 -2.82 -2.63
CA ALA A 231 -1.01 -3.05 -3.06
C ALA A 231 -1.38 -4.48 -3.48
N GLY A 232 -0.55 -5.48 -3.19
CA GLY A 232 -0.77 -6.90 -3.53
C GLY A 232 -1.91 -7.62 -2.82
N HIS A 233 -2.74 -6.89 -2.08
CA HIS A 233 -3.83 -7.43 -1.29
C HIS A 233 -5.15 -6.91 -1.79
N GLN A 234 -6.17 -7.76 -1.70
CA GLN A 234 -7.55 -7.34 -1.76
C GLN A 234 -7.80 -6.41 -0.58
N ALA A 235 -8.62 -5.38 -0.79
CA ALA A 235 -9.05 -4.51 0.29
C ALA A 235 -9.81 -5.33 1.35
N ALA A 236 -9.67 -4.98 2.63
CA ALA A 236 -10.35 -5.71 3.70
C ALA A 236 -11.88 -5.73 3.54
N TYR A 237 -12.45 -4.67 2.95
CA TYR A 237 -13.87 -4.55 2.62
C TYR A 237 -14.26 -5.18 1.27
N SER A 238 -13.30 -5.69 0.49
CA SER A 238 -13.63 -6.35 -0.77
C SER A 238 -14.37 -7.64 -0.52
N LEU A 239 -15.43 -7.88 -1.30
CA LEU A 239 -16.14 -9.17 -1.29
C LEU A 239 -15.32 -10.32 -1.85
N GLY A 240 -14.19 -10.03 -2.50
CA GLY A 240 -13.41 -11.02 -3.21
C GLY A 240 -13.04 -10.60 -4.62
N TYR A 241 -12.25 -11.44 -5.27
CA TYR A 241 -11.79 -11.28 -6.64
C TYR A 241 -12.70 -12.04 -7.61
N SER A 242 -13.11 -11.37 -8.69
CA SER A 242 -13.81 -12.02 -9.81
C SER A 242 -12.80 -12.73 -10.73
N PRO A 243 -13.17 -13.86 -11.36
CA PRO A 243 -12.34 -14.47 -12.40
C PRO A 243 -12.03 -13.54 -13.59
N ASN A 244 -12.84 -12.49 -13.78
CA ASN A 244 -12.66 -11.50 -14.84
C ASN A 244 -12.88 -10.09 -14.30
N CYS A 245 -12.04 -9.68 -13.34
CA CYS A 245 -11.98 -8.28 -12.94
C CYS A 245 -11.54 -7.46 -14.16
N GLU A 246 -12.41 -6.58 -14.65
CA GLU A 246 -12.15 -5.74 -15.83
C GLU A 246 -11.00 -4.77 -15.55
N GLY A 247 -10.17 -4.54 -16.56
CA GLY A 247 -9.01 -3.65 -16.46
C GLY A 247 -7.91 -4.19 -15.55
N THR A 248 -7.87 -5.49 -15.28
CA THR A 248 -6.82 -6.09 -14.44
C THR A 248 -5.86 -6.95 -15.25
N PRO A 249 -4.58 -7.08 -14.84
CA PRO A 249 -3.62 -8.04 -15.38
C PRO A 249 -4.15 -9.48 -15.44
N ALA A 250 -5.04 -9.84 -14.51
CA ALA A 250 -5.72 -11.12 -14.50
C ALA A 250 -6.73 -11.29 -15.63
N GLU A 251 -7.26 -10.22 -16.21
CA GLU A 251 -8.42 -10.27 -17.08
C GLU A 251 -8.15 -11.18 -18.29
N GLY A 252 -8.85 -12.32 -18.35
CA GLY A 252 -8.62 -13.34 -19.38
C GLY A 252 -7.27 -14.06 -19.35
N SER A 253 -6.40 -13.82 -18.35
CA SER A 253 -5.11 -14.50 -18.24
C SER A 253 -5.27 -15.93 -17.72
N PRO A 254 -4.71 -16.95 -18.41
CA PRO A 254 -4.76 -18.34 -17.94
C PRO A 254 -3.76 -18.60 -16.81
N TYR A 255 -2.87 -17.67 -16.53
CA TYR A 255 -1.82 -17.85 -15.53
C TYR A 255 -2.19 -17.31 -14.17
N MET A 256 -3.33 -16.65 -13.99
CA MET A 256 -3.85 -16.21 -12.69
C MET A 256 -3.99 -17.40 -11.73
N TRP A 257 -3.77 -17.18 -10.42
CA TRP A 257 -4.12 -18.19 -9.42
C TRP A 257 -5.59 -18.59 -9.53
N PRO A 258 -5.96 -19.86 -9.29
CA PRO A 258 -7.36 -20.25 -9.19
C PRO A 258 -8.07 -19.45 -8.09
N MET A 259 -9.36 -19.14 -8.26
CA MET A 259 -10.10 -18.37 -7.25
C MET A 259 -10.33 -19.15 -5.96
N ALA A 260 -10.52 -20.46 -6.09
CA ALA A 260 -10.87 -21.33 -4.99
C ALA A 260 -10.03 -22.62 -5.07
N TRP A 261 -9.00 -22.74 -4.22
CA TRP A 261 -8.09 -23.88 -4.27
C TRP A 261 -7.42 -24.20 -2.93
N SER A 262 -6.87 -25.40 -2.83
CA SER A 262 -5.99 -25.80 -1.74
C SER A 262 -4.76 -26.51 -2.25
N ALA A 263 -3.69 -26.50 -1.45
CA ALA A 263 -2.48 -27.29 -1.70
C ALA A 263 -1.79 -27.64 -0.38
N HIS A 264 -1.05 -28.74 -0.39
CA HIS A 264 0.00 -28.96 0.61
C HIS A 264 1.08 -27.91 0.41
N VAL A 265 1.58 -27.35 1.51
CA VAL A 265 2.64 -26.35 1.49
C VAL A 265 3.78 -26.79 2.40
N GLU A 266 4.98 -26.79 1.85
CA GLU A 266 6.24 -26.90 2.61
C GLU A 266 6.91 -25.53 2.55
N SER A 267 7.18 -24.92 3.72
CA SER A 267 7.82 -23.61 3.83
C SER A 267 9.14 -23.71 4.56
N LYS A 268 10.19 -23.13 4.00
CA LYS A 268 11.53 -23.06 4.61
C LYS A 268 11.98 -21.61 4.66
N SER A 269 12.30 -21.11 5.86
CA SER A 269 13.00 -19.83 5.98
C SER A 269 14.51 -20.06 6.04
N MET A 270 15.24 -19.22 5.31
CA MET A 270 16.67 -19.38 5.04
C MET A 270 17.45 -18.29 5.78
N GLU A 271 18.59 -18.64 6.37
CA GLU A 271 19.48 -17.64 6.96
C GLU A 271 20.05 -16.71 5.88
N PHE A 272 20.08 -15.41 6.15
CA PHE A 272 20.65 -14.43 5.21
C PHE A 272 22.10 -14.78 4.85
N GLY A 273 22.44 -14.72 3.55
CA GLY A 273 23.77 -15.07 3.04
C GLY A 273 24.14 -16.55 3.16
N SER A 274 23.20 -17.44 3.47
CA SER A 274 23.42 -18.88 3.64
C SER A 274 22.32 -19.72 2.96
N ASP A 275 22.66 -20.99 2.69
CA ASP A 275 21.70 -22.03 2.26
C ASP A 275 21.12 -22.81 3.46
N ASP A 276 21.39 -22.37 4.69
CA ASP A 276 20.93 -23.03 5.90
C ASP A 276 19.46 -22.68 6.21
N VAL A 277 18.68 -23.71 6.53
CA VAL A 277 17.26 -23.57 6.90
C VAL A 277 17.15 -23.26 8.40
N LEU A 278 16.63 -22.08 8.75
CA LEU A 278 16.38 -21.66 10.13
C LEU A 278 15.04 -22.14 10.67
N TYR A 279 14.04 -22.17 9.79
CA TYR A 279 12.68 -22.56 10.13
C TYR A 279 12.08 -23.43 9.02
N HIS A 280 11.38 -24.47 9.40
CA HIS A 280 10.72 -25.39 8.48
C HIS A 280 9.31 -25.69 8.97
N SER A 281 8.32 -25.51 8.10
CA SER A 281 6.94 -25.90 8.37
C SER A 281 6.32 -26.69 7.23
N VAL A 282 5.39 -27.58 7.59
CA VAL A 282 4.57 -28.35 6.65
C VAL A 282 3.11 -28.18 7.02
N GLY A 283 2.30 -27.95 6.01
CA GLY A 283 0.92 -27.56 6.18
C GLY A 283 0.07 -27.73 4.94
N ARG A 284 -1.15 -27.19 5.01
CA ARG A 284 -2.07 -27.06 3.87
C ARG A 284 -2.59 -25.63 3.84
N VAL A 285 -2.53 -25.02 2.68
CA VAL A 285 -3.16 -23.72 2.43
C VAL A 285 -4.45 -23.91 1.66
N HIS A 286 -5.44 -23.09 1.99
CA HIS A 286 -6.72 -22.99 1.32
C HIS A 286 -6.97 -21.51 1.01
N TYR A 287 -7.37 -21.24 -0.22
CA TYR A 287 -7.65 -19.92 -0.74
C TYR A 287 -9.07 -19.90 -1.29
N ARG A 288 -9.86 -18.91 -0.85
CA ARG A 288 -11.13 -18.49 -1.44
C ARG A 288 -11.00 -17.01 -1.78
N LEU A 289 -10.21 -16.75 -2.82
CA LEU A 289 -9.89 -15.41 -3.30
C LEU A 289 -11.13 -14.70 -3.80
N ASP A 290 -12.13 -15.44 -4.29
CA ASP A 290 -13.48 -14.99 -4.63
C ASP A 290 -14.31 -14.51 -3.44
N LYS A 291 -13.89 -14.81 -2.21
CA LYS A 291 -14.52 -14.36 -0.96
C LYS A 291 -13.58 -13.55 -0.08
N ASN A 292 -12.35 -13.27 -0.54
CA ASN A 292 -11.30 -12.66 0.26
C ASN A 292 -10.94 -13.46 1.53
N TRP A 293 -10.95 -14.81 1.44
CA TRP A 293 -10.62 -15.70 2.56
C TRP A 293 -9.36 -16.54 2.32
N LYS A 294 -8.59 -16.75 3.38
CA LYS A 294 -7.45 -17.68 3.45
C LYS A 294 -7.63 -18.58 4.66
N ARG A 295 -7.21 -19.84 4.54
CA ARG A 295 -6.95 -20.70 5.69
C ARG A 295 -5.59 -21.35 5.51
N GLN A 296 -4.80 -21.39 6.57
CA GLN A 296 -3.52 -22.07 6.59
C GLN A 296 -3.45 -22.98 7.81
N ASP A 297 -3.30 -24.27 7.54
CA ASP A 297 -3.18 -25.32 8.53
C ASP A 297 -1.71 -25.74 8.63
N TRP A 298 -1.18 -25.86 9.84
CA TRP A 298 0.15 -26.40 10.10
C TRP A 298 0.06 -27.58 11.05
N TRP A 299 0.80 -28.65 10.76
CA TRP A 299 0.93 -29.84 11.62
C TRP A 299 2.39 -30.22 11.87
N TYR A 300 3.32 -29.42 11.38
CA TYR A 300 4.74 -29.56 11.63
C TYR A 300 5.40 -28.19 11.53
N GLN A 301 6.12 -27.82 12.57
CA GLN A 301 6.92 -26.60 12.65
C GLN A 301 8.20 -26.92 13.44
N ARG A 302 9.38 -26.56 12.91
CA ARG A 302 10.68 -26.70 13.58
C ARG A 302 11.57 -25.50 13.32
N GLY A 303 12.32 -25.09 14.34
CA GLY A 303 13.34 -24.04 14.24
C GLY A 303 12.91 -22.67 14.76
N VAL A 304 13.62 -21.63 14.32
CA VAL A 304 13.45 -20.25 14.79
C VAL A 304 12.85 -19.42 13.68
N GLN A 305 11.60 -19.03 13.84
CA GLN A 305 10.89 -18.18 12.90
C GLN A 305 11.06 -16.70 13.28
N ARG A 306 11.57 -15.89 12.37
CA ARG A 306 11.82 -14.46 12.61
C ARG A 306 10.75 -13.51 12.06
N ASN A 307 9.69 -14.02 11.44
CA ASN A 307 8.76 -13.21 10.63
C ASN A 307 7.47 -12.78 11.34
N LEU A 308 6.92 -11.63 10.93
CA LEU A 308 5.59 -11.12 11.24
C LEU A 308 4.47 -11.91 10.54
N GLY A 309 3.23 -11.73 11.01
CA GLY A 309 2.04 -12.40 10.45
C GLY A 309 1.84 -13.85 10.91
N THR A 310 2.66 -14.32 11.85
CA THR A 310 2.49 -15.63 12.48
C THR A 310 1.81 -15.46 13.83
N GLY A 311 1.03 -16.47 14.24
CA GLY A 311 0.24 -16.39 15.47
C GLY A 311 1.08 -16.03 16.70
N PRO A 312 0.43 -15.69 17.83
CA PRO A 312 1.13 -15.24 19.03
C PRO A 312 2.28 -16.17 19.42
N CYS A 313 3.44 -15.58 19.74
CA CYS A 313 4.58 -16.33 20.28
C CYS A 313 4.46 -16.44 21.79
N LEU A 314 4.32 -17.67 22.28
CA LEU A 314 4.30 -17.96 23.71
C LEU A 314 5.59 -17.41 24.36
N PRO A 315 5.50 -16.77 25.55
CA PRO A 315 6.66 -16.16 26.21
C PRO A 315 7.88 -17.08 26.32
N GLU A 316 7.67 -18.36 26.61
CA GLU A 316 8.70 -19.39 26.74
C GLU A 316 9.40 -19.75 25.42
N ASN A 317 8.77 -19.44 24.28
CA ASN A 317 9.28 -19.71 22.95
C ASN A 317 9.95 -18.48 22.32
N ARG A 318 9.94 -17.34 23.00
CA ARG A 318 10.64 -16.13 22.53
C ARG A 318 12.15 -16.36 22.59
N VAL A 319 12.82 -16.02 21.51
CA VAL A 319 14.28 -16.12 21.41
C VAL A 319 14.83 -14.69 21.51
N ASP A 320 15.25 -14.30 22.71
CA ASP A 320 15.80 -12.96 23.00
C ASP A 320 17.26 -12.78 22.53
N GLU A 321 17.89 -13.85 22.04
CA GLU A 321 19.36 -13.98 21.92
C GLU A 321 19.96 -13.62 20.55
N LEU A 322 19.18 -13.10 19.60
CA LEU A 322 19.74 -12.58 18.35
C LEU A 322 20.29 -11.17 18.61
N SER A 323 21.62 -11.11 18.74
CA SER A 323 22.43 -9.94 19.08
C SER A 323 21.93 -8.61 18.48
N GLU A 324 21.82 -7.61 19.36
CA GLU A 324 21.71 -6.18 19.04
C GLU A 324 20.57 -5.77 18.10
N GLY A 325 19.35 -6.25 18.31
CA GLY A 325 18.17 -5.60 17.72
C GLY A 325 16.90 -6.44 17.68
N SER A 326 16.07 -6.30 18.73
CA SER A 326 14.58 -6.22 18.75
C SER A 326 13.68 -7.11 17.85
N VAL A 327 14.18 -7.93 16.93
CA VAL A 327 13.35 -8.86 16.16
C VAL A 327 12.90 -9.96 17.10
N LYS A 328 11.60 -9.96 17.44
CA LYS A 328 10.99 -11.01 18.25
C LYS A 328 10.94 -12.31 17.44
N ALA A 329 11.99 -13.11 17.54
CA ALA A 329 12.03 -14.44 16.97
C ALA A 329 11.26 -15.43 17.86
N CYS A 330 10.53 -16.35 17.23
CA CYS A 330 9.78 -17.39 17.91
C CYS A 330 10.35 -18.77 17.58
N ARG A 331 10.77 -19.50 18.61
CA ARG A 331 11.10 -20.92 18.47
C ARG A 331 9.80 -21.71 18.34
N ARG A 332 9.63 -22.37 17.20
CA ARG A 332 8.45 -23.17 16.88
C ARG A 332 8.89 -24.60 16.71
N ASP A 333 9.05 -25.31 17.82
CA ASP A 333 9.41 -26.73 17.82
C ASP A 333 8.20 -27.58 18.21
N SER A 334 7.19 -27.61 17.34
CA SER A 334 5.90 -28.23 17.65
C SER A 334 5.37 -29.09 16.50
N ASP A 335 4.80 -30.24 16.86
CA ASP A 335 3.95 -31.07 15.99
C ASP A 335 2.46 -30.80 16.24
N GLU A 336 2.14 -29.75 16.98
CA GLU A 336 0.76 -29.37 17.25
C GLU A 336 0.08 -28.92 15.96
N TYR A 337 -1.15 -29.36 15.82
CA TYR A 337 -2.02 -28.91 14.76
C TYR A 337 -2.53 -27.51 15.12
N THR A 338 -2.28 -26.55 14.25
CA THR A 338 -2.70 -25.15 14.39
C THR A 338 -3.26 -24.64 13.06
N THR A 339 -4.19 -23.70 13.13
CA THR A 339 -4.84 -23.11 11.96
C THR A 339 -4.84 -21.59 12.08
N MET A 340 -4.54 -20.89 11.00
CA MET A 340 -4.83 -19.47 10.81
C MET A 340 -5.91 -19.32 9.76
N ILE A 341 -6.89 -18.46 10.02
CA ILE A 341 -7.92 -18.09 9.05
C ILE A 341 -7.89 -16.57 8.87
N HIS A 342 -7.85 -16.10 7.64
CA HIS A 342 -7.98 -14.69 7.27
C HIS A 342 -9.32 -14.51 6.54
N ARG A 343 -10.21 -13.66 7.04
CA ARG A 343 -11.49 -13.32 6.41
C ARG A 343 -11.71 -11.80 6.45
N GLY A 344 -11.59 -11.13 5.31
CA GLY A 344 -11.67 -9.66 5.25
C GLY A 344 -10.59 -9.02 6.11
N SER A 345 -10.97 -8.18 7.08
CA SER A 345 -10.02 -7.56 8.02
C SER A 345 -9.59 -8.50 9.17
N LYS A 346 -10.29 -9.61 9.41
CA LYS A 346 -10.05 -10.45 10.61
C LYS A 346 -9.07 -11.58 10.33
N MET A 347 -8.16 -11.80 11.28
CA MET A 347 -7.27 -12.96 11.29
C MET A 347 -7.45 -13.75 12.59
N PHE A 348 -7.91 -14.99 12.46
CA PHE A 348 -8.17 -15.93 13.54
C PHE A 348 -7.01 -16.91 13.67
N PHE A 349 -6.67 -17.28 14.91
CA PHE A 349 -5.66 -18.25 15.28
C PHE A 349 -6.30 -19.32 16.15
N ILE A 350 -6.27 -20.55 15.66
CA ILE A 350 -6.93 -21.71 16.25
C ILE A 350 -5.86 -22.71 16.64
N SER A 351 -5.85 -23.09 17.91
CA SER A 351 -5.10 -24.24 18.40
C SER A 351 -6.05 -25.41 18.61
N TRP A 352 -5.61 -26.59 18.17
CA TRP A 352 -6.41 -27.81 18.25
C TRP A 352 -5.95 -28.70 19.41
N LYS A 353 -6.85 -29.55 19.90
CA LYS A 353 -6.49 -30.59 20.90
C LYS A 353 -5.47 -31.57 20.30
N ASN A 354 -4.56 -32.08 21.13
CA ASN A 354 -3.42 -32.94 20.69
C ASN A 354 -3.81 -34.20 19.90
N ASP A 355 -5.03 -34.72 20.05
CA ASP A 355 -5.55 -35.90 19.36
C ASP A 355 -6.40 -35.57 18.13
N THR A 356 -6.45 -34.29 17.75
CA THR A 356 -7.16 -33.82 16.57
C THR A 356 -6.51 -34.36 15.31
N VAL A 357 -7.33 -34.88 14.40
CA VAL A 357 -6.87 -35.34 13.09
C VAL A 357 -6.61 -34.11 12.21
N VAL A 358 -5.46 -34.06 11.54
CA VAL A 358 -5.11 -33.00 10.58
C VAL A 358 -6.22 -32.84 9.54
N GLY A 359 -6.65 -31.59 9.32
CA GLY A 359 -7.76 -31.26 8.43
C GLY A 359 -9.14 -31.40 9.06
N SER A 360 -9.23 -31.58 10.39
CA SER A 360 -10.52 -31.50 11.10
C SER A 360 -11.20 -30.14 10.88
N SER A 361 -12.53 -30.18 10.90
CA SER A 361 -13.42 -29.03 10.96
C SER A 361 -14.41 -29.16 12.13
N ASP A 362 -14.15 -30.06 13.09
CA ASP A 362 -15.01 -30.22 14.27
C ASP A 362 -14.68 -29.14 15.31
N PRO A 363 -15.56 -28.15 15.55
CA PRO A 363 -15.30 -27.08 16.50
C PRO A 363 -15.11 -27.60 17.93
N ALA A 364 -15.65 -28.79 18.27
CA ALA A 364 -15.45 -29.38 19.59
C ALA A 364 -13.99 -29.81 19.84
N GLN A 365 -13.16 -29.87 18.80
CA GLN A 365 -11.74 -30.19 18.88
C GLN A 365 -10.83 -28.96 19.00
N ILE A 366 -11.39 -27.75 18.91
CA ILE A 366 -10.67 -26.51 19.15
C ILE A 366 -10.38 -26.39 20.66
N SER A 367 -9.14 -26.10 21.02
CA SER A 367 -8.72 -25.87 22.41
C SER A 367 -8.62 -24.38 22.74
N GLN A 368 -8.25 -23.56 21.76
CA GLN A 368 -8.11 -22.11 21.89
C GLN A 368 -8.42 -21.45 20.56
N CYS A 369 -9.13 -20.33 20.60
CA CYS A 369 -9.39 -19.49 19.45
C CYS A 369 -9.20 -18.02 19.84
N ASP A 370 -8.32 -17.34 19.11
CA ASP A 370 -8.07 -15.91 19.26
C ASP A 370 -8.19 -15.22 17.90
N TRP A 371 -8.44 -13.92 17.86
CA TRP A 371 -8.44 -13.18 16.60
C TRP A 371 -7.89 -11.76 16.74
N LEU A 372 -7.39 -11.21 15.65
CA LEU A 372 -6.99 -9.81 15.54
C LEU A 372 -7.67 -9.15 14.33
N ASP A 373 -7.81 -7.84 14.40
CA ASP A 373 -8.33 -7.01 13.30
C ASP A 373 -7.14 -6.32 12.61
N LEU A 374 -6.89 -6.68 11.36
CA LEU A 374 -5.87 -6.06 10.51
C LEU A 374 -6.32 -4.69 9.97
N GLN A 375 -7.60 -4.33 10.14
CA GLN A 375 -8.26 -3.10 9.69
C GLN A 375 -8.30 -2.89 8.16
N VAL A 376 -7.19 -3.05 7.46
CA VAL A 376 -7.04 -2.57 6.07
C VAL A 376 -6.65 -3.69 5.09
N VAL A 377 -6.01 -4.75 5.58
CA VAL A 377 -5.40 -5.77 4.71
C VAL A 377 -6.28 -7.02 4.59
N GLY A 378 -6.81 -7.25 3.39
CA GLY A 378 -7.41 -8.53 2.98
C GLY A 378 -6.35 -9.51 2.44
N ASN A 379 -6.80 -10.60 1.85
CA ASN A 379 -5.94 -11.67 1.32
C ASN A 379 -5.16 -11.23 0.06
N ILE A 380 -4.11 -11.95 -0.31
CA ILE A 380 -3.36 -11.71 -1.56
C ILE A 380 -4.29 -11.81 -2.78
N ARG A 381 -4.09 -10.93 -3.79
CA ARG A 381 -4.84 -11.00 -5.05
C ARG A 381 -4.26 -12.08 -5.99
N PRO A 382 -5.08 -12.74 -6.82
CA PRO A 382 -4.67 -13.90 -7.60
C PRO A 382 -3.72 -13.60 -8.77
N ASP A 383 -3.61 -12.34 -9.17
CA ASP A 383 -2.77 -11.82 -10.26
C ASP A 383 -1.58 -10.99 -9.77
N TRP A 384 -1.34 -10.93 -8.45
CA TRP A 384 -0.38 -10.01 -7.85
C TRP A 384 1.03 -10.05 -8.47
N TYR A 385 1.54 -11.22 -8.85
CA TYR A 385 2.87 -11.37 -9.46
C TYR A 385 2.94 -10.98 -10.94
N MET A 386 1.79 -10.71 -11.57
CA MET A 386 1.68 -10.21 -12.95
C MET A 386 1.36 -8.71 -12.98
N ASP A 387 0.97 -8.16 -11.83
CA ASP A 387 0.34 -6.85 -11.76
C ASP A 387 1.30 -5.75 -11.33
N ASP A 388 1.58 -4.80 -12.21
CA ASP A 388 2.41 -3.60 -12.01
C ASP A 388 1.62 -2.38 -11.55
N ARG A 389 0.29 -2.49 -11.38
CA ARG A 389 -0.53 -1.40 -10.87
C ARG A 389 -0.11 -1.15 -9.42
N GLY A 390 0.62 -0.06 -9.23
CA GLY A 390 1.10 0.41 -7.95
C GLY A 390 2.47 1.05 -8.10
N ASP A 391 2.57 2.31 -7.75
CA ASP A 391 3.70 3.19 -8.11
C ASP A 391 5.03 2.79 -7.45
N SER A 392 4.99 2.03 -6.35
CA SER A 392 6.19 1.46 -5.71
C SER A 392 6.44 0.00 -6.08
N THR A 393 5.82 -0.49 -7.15
CA THR A 393 5.88 -1.89 -7.52
C THR A 393 6.16 -2.09 -8.99
N ASP A 394 6.87 -3.17 -9.30
CA ASP A 394 7.23 -3.48 -10.68
C ASP A 394 7.19 -4.98 -10.87
N VAL A 395 6.86 -5.42 -12.08
CA VAL A 395 6.77 -6.83 -12.44
C VAL A 395 7.74 -7.11 -13.57
N GLN A 396 8.41 -8.25 -13.44
CA GLN A 396 9.25 -8.75 -14.49
C GLN A 396 8.93 -10.20 -14.80
N TYR A 397 8.53 -10.44 -16.04
CA TYR A 397 8.45 -11.80 -16.56
C TYR A 397 9.86 -12.34 -16.86
N LEU A 398 10.22 -13.45 -16.22
CA LEU A 398 11.54 -14.08 -16.31
C LEU A 398 11.63 -15.17 -17.38
N GLY A 399 10.51 -15.52 -18.03
CA GLY A 399 10.47 -16.54 -19.05
C GLY A 399 9.96 -17.91 -18.58
N ASN A 400 10.28 -18.94 -19.35
CA ASN A 400 9.98 -20.33 -19.02
C ASN A 400 11.22 -21.02 -18.46
N GLN A 401 11.07 -21.80 -17.39
CA GLN A 401 12.16 -22.57 -16.78
C GLN A 401 11.71 -24.01 -16.54
N HIS A 402 12.62 -24.98 -16.70
CA HIS A 402 12.41 -26.31 -16.15
C HIS A 402 12.93 -26.33 -14.71
N VAL A 403 12.05 -26.60 -13.75
CA VAL A 403 12.40 -26.76 -12.33
C VAL A 403 12.21 -28.21 -11.92
N LEU A 404 12.95 -28.65 -10.90
CA LEU A 404 12.72 -29.93 -10.27
C LEU A 404 11.64 -29.75 -9.20
N HIS A 405 10.47 -30.37 -9.40
CA HIS A 405 9.35 -30.30 -8.48
C HIS A 405 8.78 -31.70 -8.25
N GLU A 406 8.62 -32.11 -6.99
CA GLU A 406 8.26 -33.50 -6.61
C GLU A 406 9.19 -34.56 -7.24
N ASN A 407 10.50 -34.27 -7.33
CA ASN A 407 11.52 -35.09 -8.00
C ASN A 407 11.31 -35.30 -9.51
N GLU A 408 10.44 -34.52 -10.14
CA GLU A 408 10.20 -34.57 -11.58
C GLU A 408 10.48 -33.21 -12.24
N PRO A 409 11.03 -33.18 -13.46
CA PRO A 409 11.16 -31.93 -14.20
C PRO A 409 9.77 -31.41 -14.57
N ARG A 410 9.49 -30.15 -14.23
CA ARG A 410 8.27 -29.43 -14.59
C ARG A 410 8.63 -28.14 -15.32
N LEU A 411 7.94 -27.86 -16.42
CA LEU A 411 8.04 -26.56 -17.08
C LEU A 411 7.17 -25.55 -16.31
N VAL A 412 7.77 -24.47 -15.86
CA VAL A 412 7.11 -23.36 -15.17
C VAL A 412 7.34 -22.06 -15.93
N LYS A 413 6.41 -21.13 -15.77
CA LYS A 413 6.59 -19.72 -16.08
C LYS A 413 6.97 -18.98 -14.80
N GLN A 414 7.91 -18.06 -14.92
CA GLN A 414 8.44 -17.34 -13.77
C GLN A 414 8.22 -15.85 -13.89
N TRP A 415 7.81 -15.26 -12.78
CA TRP A 415 7.72 -13.82 -12.59
C TRP A 415 8.49 -13.47 -11.33
N ARG A 416 9.05 -12.26 -11.31
CA ARG A 416 9.41 -11.62 -10.06
C ARG A 416 8.67 -10.30 -9.91
N LYS A 417 8.30 -10.00 -8.68
CA LYS A 417 7.53 -8.81 -8.30
C LYS A 417 8.37 -8.01 -7.33
N LYS A 418 8.74 -6.79 -7.72
CA LYS A 418 9.35 -5.81 -6.82
C LYS A 418 8.27 -5.28 -5.89
N ASP A 419 8.66 -5.13 -4.64
CA ASP A 419 7.85 -4.59 -3.58
C ASP A 419 8.40 -3.27 -3.02
N PHE A 420 7.62 -2.58 -2.20
CA PHE A 420 7.93 -1.24 -1.68
C PHE A 420 9.25 -1.18 -0.90
N ALA A 421 9.73 -2.30 -0.36
CA ALA A 421 11.00 -2.39 0.36
C ALA A 421 12.23 -2.56 -0.55
N ASN A 422 12.12 -2.33 -1.87
CA ASN A 422 13.18 -2.63 -2.85
C ASN A 422 13.66 -4.09 -2.77
N GLN A 423 12.76 -5.00 -2.43
CA GLN A 423 12.97 -6.45 -2.47
C GLN A 423 12.03 -7.06 -3.49
N TYR A 424 12.28 -8.30 -3.89
CA TYR A 424 11.42 -8.97 -4.85
C TYR A 424 11.05 -10.39 -4.46
N PHE A 425 9.82 -10.74 -4.82
CA PHE A 425 9.31 -12.08 -4.74
C PHE A 425 9.57 -12.81 -6.05
N VAL A 426 9.64 -14.14 -6.02
CA VAL A 426 9.70 -14.95 -7.24
C VAL A 426 8.59 -15.97 -7.24
N MET A 427 7.72 -15.91 -8.25
CA MET A 427 6.61 -16.85 -8.43
C MET A 427 6.89 -17.77 -9.62
N SER A 428 6.69 -19.07 -9.42
CA SER A 428 6.68 -20.08 -10.48
C SER A 428 5.29 -20.69 -10.63
N ILE A 429 4.64 -20.46 -11.78
CA ILE A 429 3.35 -21.08 -12.15
C ILE A 429 3.59 -22.19 -13.18
N LEU A 430 2.88 -23.30 -13.09
CA LEU A 430 2.97 -24.40 -14.04
C LEU A 430 2.67 -23.92 -15.46
N ALA A 431 3.59 -24.17 -16.41
CA ALA A 431 3.46 -23.64 -17.77
C ALA A 431 2.52 -24.45 -18.65
N ASN A 432 2.47 -25.77 -18.46
CA ASN A 432 1.53 -26.64 -19.15
C ASN A 432 0.44 -27.02 -18.14
N PRO A 433 -0.83 -26.72 -18.41
CA PRO A 433 -1.89 -27.06 -17.47
C PRO A 433 -2.01 -28.59 -17.33
N ARG A 434 -2.61 -29.06 -16.24
CA ARG A 434 -2.90 -30.49 -16.06
C ARG A 434 -4.20 -30.85 -16.80
N ASP A 435 -4.73 -32.04 -16.54
CA ASP A 435 -6.01 -32.50 -17.08
C ASP A 435 -7.20 -31.63 -16.62
N ASP A 436 -7.01 -30.81 -15.58
CA ASP A 436 -7.98 -29.83 -15.07
C ASP A 436 -7.93 -28.48 -15.81
N GLU A 437 -7.04 -28.33 -16.80
CA GLU A 437 -6.81 -27.08 -17.54
C GLU A 437 -6.27 -25.92 -16.66
N VAL A 438 -5.85 -26.20 -15.43
CA VAL A 438 -5.36 -25.18 -14.48
C VAL A 438 -3.84 -25.08 -14.48
N HIS A 439 -3.37 -23.84 -14.47
CA HIS A 439 -1.97 -23.47 -14.27
C HIS A 439 -1.69 -23.26 -12.78
N TRP A 440 -1.24 -24.30 -12.10
CA TRP A 440 -1.03 -24.29 -10.65
C TRP A 440 0.20 -23.47 -10.20
N PRO A 441 0.13 -22.69 -9.10
CA PRO A 441 1.34 -22.18 -8.46
C PRO A 441 2.19 -23.33 -7.92
N MET A 442 3.50 -23.26 -8.10
CA MET A 442 4.39 -24.39 -7.78
C MET A 442 5.40 -24.02 -6.70
N ILE A 443 6.02 -22.85 -6.84
CA ILE A 443 7.09 -22.36 -5.97
C ILE A 443 6.91 -20.85 -5.80
N LEU A 444 6.96 -20.37 -4.57
CA LEU A 444 6.96 -18.96 -4.23
C LEU A 444 8.15 -18.65 -3.31
N ASN A 445 8.99 -17.71 -3.73
CA ASN A 445 10.04 -17.14 -2.90
C ASN A 445 9.57 -15.78 -2.37
N VAL A 446 9.54 -15.64 -1.05
CA VAL A 446 9.08 -14.45 -0.33
C VAL A 446 10.28 -13.80 0.35
N PRO A 447 10.57 -12.52 0.12
CA PRO A 447 11.65 -11.84 0.80
C PRO A 447 11.35 -11.66 2.30
N GLY A 448 12.39 -11.51 3.10
CA GLY A 448 12.26 -11.20 4.52
C GLY A 448 11.66 -9.82 4.84
N GLU A 449 11.57 -8.92 3.87
CA GLU A 449 10.98 -7.56 3.98
C GLU A 449 11.62 -6.68 5.06
N GLY A 450 12.86 -6.99 5.45
CA GLY A 450 13.59 -6.28 6.50
C GLY A 450 13.19 -6.69 7.92
N PHE A 451 12.24 -7.60 8.08
CA PHE A 451 11.71 -8.02 9.37
C PHE A 451 11.63 -9.53 9.59
N GLY A 452 12.04 -10.32 8.62
CA GLY A 452 12.12 -11.77 8.70
C GLY A 452 13.21 -12.31 7.80
N ASP A 453 13.29 -13.64 7.75
CA ASP A 453 14.15 -14.37 6.83
C ASP A 453 13.45 -14.57 5.48
N ASP A 454 14.20 -14.84 4.41
CA ASP A 454 13.61 -15.21 3.12
C ASP A 454 12.90 -16.58 3.22
N PHE A 455 11.71 -16.71 2.64
CA PHE A 455 10.94 -17.96 2.65
C PHE A 455 10.81 -18.58 1.26
N LEU A 456 11.18 -19.85 1.15
CA LEU A 456 10.82 -20.70 0.03
C LEU A 456 9.57 -21.53 0.37
N GLN A 457 8.49 -21.31 -0.37
CA GLN A 457 7.26 -22.10 -0.29
C GLN A 457 7.14 -22.99 -1.52
N VAL A 458 6.84 -24.27 -1.29
CA VAL A 458 6.59 -25.26 -2.33
C VAL A 458 5.18 -25.81 -2.18
N TYR A 459 4.39 -25.73 -3.25
CA TYR A 459 2.99 -26.19 -3.25
C TYR A 459 2.85 -27.52 -3.97
N THR A 460 2.22 -28.50 -3.33
CA THR A 460 1.98 -29.84 -3.88
C THR A 460 0.54 -30.28 -3.65
N ASN A 461 0.10 -31.37 -4.29
CA ASN A 461 -1.23 -31.95 -4.08
C ASN A 461 -2.40 -30.93 -4.17
N HIS A 462 -2.38 -30.14 -5.24
CA HIS A 462 -3.40 -29.13 -5.54
C HIS A 462 -4.81 -29.73 -5.67
N SER A 463 -5.81 -28.98 -5.22
CA SER A 463 -7.23 -29.29 -5.45
C SER A 463 -8.04 -28.00 -5.61
N MET A 464 -9.07 -28.02 -6.45
CA MET A 464 -10.08 -26.96 -6.47
C MET A 464 -10.98 -27.06 -5.22
N LEU A 465 -11.47 -25.91 -4.76
CA LEU A 465 -12.48 -25.82 -3.70
C LEU A 465 -13.82 -25.40 -4.30
N THR A 466 -14.91 -25.78 -3.64
CA THR A 466 -16.27 -25.34 -3.96
C THR A 466 -16.90 -24.63 -2.77
N ASP A 467 -18.12 -24.12 -2.93
CA ASP A 467 -18.89 -23.56 -1.80
C ASP A 467 -19.17 -24.59 -0.70
N ASP A 468 -19.17 -25.89 -1.01
CA ASP A 468 -19.29 -26.95 0.01
C ASP A 468 -18.09 -27.00 0.97
N ASP A 469 -16.97 -26.34 0.61
CA ASP A 469 -15.79 -26.21 1.45
C ASP A 469 -15.78 -24.92 2.30
N ASP A 470 -16.81 -24.08 2.22
CA ASP A 470 -16.90 -22.80 2.97
C ASP A 470 -16.74 -23.00 4.49
N ASP A 471 -17.37 -24.04 5.05
CA ASP A 471 -17.33 -24.35 6.48
C ASP A 471 -15.90 -24.50 7.04
N ARG A 472 -14.92 -24.79 6.16
CA ARG A 472 -13.51 -24.84 6.56
C ARG A 472 -12.97 -23.48 6.99
N PHE A 473 -13.54 -22.38 6.52
CA PHE A 473 -13.14 -21.01 6.82
C PHE A 473 -13.98 -20.40 7.95
N LEU A 474 -15.10 -21.03 8.32
CA LEU A 474 -16.06 -20.52 9.30
C LEU A 474 -15.91 -21.23 10.67
N LEU A 475 -14.70 -21.67 11.02
CA LEU A 475 -14.47 -22.45 12.24
C LEU A 475 -14.78 -21.66 13.51
N ASP A 476 -14.59 -20.35 13.50
CA ASP A 476 -14.96 -19.45 14.58
C ASP A 476 -16.48 -19.38 14.77
N GLU A 477 -17.25 -19.25 13.69
CA GLU A 477 -18.73 -19.27 13.73
C GLU A 477 -19.25 -20.64 14.21
N LEU A 478 -18.63 -21.73 13.75
CA LEU A 478 -18.96 -23.09 14.18
C LEU A 478 -18.63 -23.31 15.68
N LEU A 479 -17.56 -22.69 16.18
CA LEU A 479 -17.21 -22.71 17.60
C LEU A 479 -18.22 -21.93 18.45
N GLU A 480 -18.62 -20.75 17.99
CA GLU A 480 -19.65 -19.93 18.64
C GLU A 480 -21.01 -20.66 18.67
N ALA A 481 -21.37 -21.36 17.61
CA ALA A 481 -22.60 -22.13 17.53
C ALA A 481 -22.71 -23.25 18.59
N ILE A 482 -21.59 -23.75 19.11
CA ILE A 482 -21.56 -24.74 20.21
C ILE A 482 -21.27 -24.10 21.59
N GLY A 483 -21.29 -22.78 21.68
CA GLY A 483 -21.11 -22.01 22.91
C GLY A 483 -19.65 -21.71 23.28
N GLY A 484 -18.71 -21.89 22.35
CA GLY A 484 -17.35 -21.37 22.49
C GLY A 484 -17.27 -19.90 22.08
N THR A 485 -16.08 -19.30 22.18
CA THR A 485 -15.81 -17.92 21.78
C THR A 485 -14.40 -17.80 21.23
N CYS A 486 -14.19 -16.89 20.26
CA CYS A 486 -12.87 -16.47 19.84
C CYS A 486 -12.54 -15.11 20.47
N GLU A 487 -11.52 -15.06 21.34
CA GLU A 487 -11.20 -13.81 22.05
C GLU A 487 -10.43 -12.85 21.14
N LYS A 488 -10.80 -11.57 21.15
CA LYS A 488 -10.02 -10.55 20.44
C LYS A 488 -8.71 -10.35 21.17
N MET A 489 -7.59 -10.51 20.48
CA MET A 489 -6.29 -10.21 21.03
C MET A 489 -6.13 -8.70 21.17
N GLU A 490 -5.78 -8.26 22.38
CA GLU A 490 -5.30 -6.91 22.61
C GLU A 490 -4.02 -6.71 21.80
N MET A 491 -4.12 -5.94 20.73
CA MET A 491 -2.96 -5.58 19.93
C MET A 491 -2.09 -4.66 20.76
N GLY A 492 -1.08 -5.22 21.43
CA GLY A 492 -0.16 -4.45 22.26
C GLY A 492 0.65 -3.49 21.40
N GLY A 493 0.13 -2.28 21.16
CA GLY A 493 0.81 -1.10 20.61
C GLY A 493 1.75 -1.33 19.42
N GLY A 494 1.58 -2.41 18.66
CA GLY A 494 2.59 -2.95 17.73
C GLY A 494 2.01 -3.54 16.46
N ALA A 495 0.71 -3.33 16.20
CA ALA A 495 0.05 -3.85 15.02
C ALA A 495 0.27 -2.94 13.81
N GLY A 496 0.62 -3.55 12.69
CA GLY A 496 1.09 -2.89 11.47
C GLY A 496 2.38 -3.56 11.00
N PRO A 497 2.85 -3.24 9.78
CA PRO A 497 4.22 -3.59 9.39
C PRO A 497 5.19 -3.09 10.47
N PRO A 498 6.30 -3.81 10.69
CA PRO A 498 7.20 -3.51 11.80
C PRO A 498 7.65 -2.07 11.70
N THR A 499 7.68 -1.40 12.84
CA THR A 499 8.44 -0.16 12.95
C THR A 499 9.90 -0.53 12.70
N GLY A 500 10.66 0.33 12.03
CA GLY A 500 12.06 0.05 11.75
C GLY A 500 12.93 -0.03 13.01
N GLU A 501 12.32 -0.03 14.20
CA GLU A 501 12.92 -0.25 15.52
C GLU A 501 13.56 -1.64 15.59
N THR A 502 13.18 -2.51 14.66
CA THR A 502 13.84 -3.78 14.37
C THR A 502 15.04 -3.56 13.44
N VAL A 503 16.19 -4.11 13.83
CA VAL A 503 17.38 -4.15 12.96
C VAL A 503 16.97 -4.75 11.63
N HIS A 504 17.30 -4.04 10.55
CA HIS A 504 17.12 -4.54 9.19
C HIS A 504 17.68 -5.94 9.10
N ILE A 505 16.82 -6.92 8.82
CA ILE A 505 17.30 -8.25 8.44
C ILE A 505 17.51 -8.18 6.92
N PRO A 506 18.75 -8.22 6.44
CA PRO A 506 19.00 -8.19 5.01
C PRO A 506 18.32 -9.36 4.32
N SER A 507 17.84 -9.16 3.09
CA SER A 507 17.25 -10.20 2.25
C SER A 507 18.21 -10.55 1.12
N ASN A 508 18.32 -11.83 0.75
CA ASN A 508 19.05 -12.21 -0.47
C ASN A 508 18.28 -11.83 -1.75
N LEU A 509 17.06 -11.33 -1.60
CA LEU A 509 16.15 -10.91 -2.66
C LEU A 509 16.01 -9.39 -2.73
N GLU A 510 17.00 -8.64 -2.26
CA GLU A 510 17.12 -7.21 -2.53
C GLU A 510 17.32 -6.96 -4.03
N VAL A 511 16.68 -5.91 -4.54
CA VAL A 511 16.76 -5.52 -5.96
C VAL A 511 18.19 -5.06 -6.27
N ASP A 512 18.88 -5.81 -7.14
CA ASP A 512 20.08 -5.32 -7.81
C ASP A 512 19.65 -4.53 -9.05
N GLU A 513 19.87 -3.21 -9.01
CA GLU A 513 19.53 -2.26 -10.09
C GLU A 513 20.14 -2.66 -11.44
N ASN A 514 21.32 -3.29 -11.46
CA ASN A 514 21.95 -3.73 -12.70
C ASN A 514 21.27 -4.98 -13.30
N SER A 515 20.49 -5.69 -12.49
CA SER A 515 19.77 -6.89 -12.88
C SER A 515 18.30 -6.62 -13.15
N TRP A 516 17.76 -5.50 -12.69
CA TRP A 516 16.35 -5.16 -12.75
C TRP A 516 16.01 -4.38 -14.01
N PHE A 517 14.92 -4.78 -14.67
CA PHE A 517 14.32 -4.02 -15.75
C PHE A 517 12.81 -4.27 -15.74
N SER A 518 12.04 -3.23 -16.01
CA SER A 518 10.58 -3.29 -16.05
C SER A 518 10.14 -4.04 -17.30
N ASN A 519 9.42 -5.15 -17.11
CA ASN A 519 8.91 -5.95 -18.22
C ASN A 519 7.64 -6.68 -17.79
N VAL A 520 6.53 -5.99 -17.97
CA VAL A 520 5.23 -6.44 -17.51
C VAL A 520 4.59 -7.30 -18.58
N TYR A 521 4.39 -8.57 -18.25
CA TYR A 521 3.79 -9.53 -19.16
C TYR A 521 2.81 -10.43 -18.42
N THR A 522 1.52 -10.18 -18.69
CA THR A 522 0.39 -10.74 -17.94
C THR A 522 -0.28 -11.91 -18.64
N TYR A 523 0.02 -12.10 -19.93
CA TYR A 523 -0.74 -12.99 -20.82
C TYR A 523 -2.24 -12.64 -20.92
N SER A 524 -2.65 -11.46 -20.44
CA SER A 524 -4.00 -10.96 -20.67
C SER A 524 -4.16 -10.58 -22.15
N PRO A 525 -5.29 -10.94 -22.80
CA PRO A 525 -5.59 -10.51 -24.15
C PRO A 525 -6.17 -9.09 -24.24
N VAL A 526 -6.48 -8.46 -23.11
CA VAL A 526 -7.24 -7.20 -23.05
C VAL A 526 -6.55 -6.12 -22.20
N TRP A 527 -5.76 -6.52 -21.21
CA TRP A 527 -5.02 -5.59 -20.38
C TRP A 527 -3.72 -5.18 -21.06
N GLU A 528 -3.53 -3.87 -21.19
CA GLU A 528 -2.28 -3.25 -21.61
C GLU A 528 -1.64 -2.57 -20.40
N PRO A 529 -0.33 -2.74 -20.16
CA PRO A 529 0.37 -1.99 -19.14
C PRO A 529 0.18 -0.49 -19.36
N PRO A 530 0.04 0.33 -18.30
CA PRO A 530 0.18 1.76 -18.42
C PRO A 530 1.48 2.05 -19.17
N VAL A 531 1.42 2.91 -20.18
CA VAL A 531 2.63 3.30 -20.91
C VAL A 531 3.51 4.03 -19.89
N SER A 532 4.62 3.41 -19.51
CA SER A 532 5.64 4.07 -18.70
C SER A 532 6.12 5.28 -19.50
N ASP A 533 5.98 6.48 -18.95
CA ASP A 533 6.52 7.72 -19.51
C ASP A 533 8.06 7.67 -19.48
N GLU A 534 8.68 6.77 -20.26
CA GLU A 534 10.13 6.60 -20.40
C GLU A 534 10.77 7.71 -21.27
N SER A 535 10.20 8.91 -21.26
CA SER A 535 10.75 10.05 -21.98
C SER A 535 11.06 11.20 -21.03
N GLN A 536 12.12 11.08 -20.25
CA GLN A 536 12.81 12.24 -19.68
C GLN A 536 14.32 11.96 -19.62
N SER A 537 14.97 12.22 -20.76
CA SER A 537 16.41 12.32 -20.86
C SER A 537 16.89 13.57 -20.12
N ILE A 538 17.84 13.39 -19.21
CA ILE A 538 18.54 14.45 -18.48
C ILE A 538 19.15 15.45 -19.48
N ALA A 539 18.54 16.64 -19.58
CA ALA A 539 19.18 17.80 -20.16
C ALA A 539 19.78 18.63 -19.03
N SER A 540 21.09 18.50 -18.80
CA SER A 540 21.82 19.42 -17.93
C SER A 540 21.91 20.80 -18.60
N GLY A 541 20.92 21.65 -18.37
CA GLY A 541 20.94 23.04 -18.80
C GLY A 541 21.98 23.85 -18.01
N GLU A 542 22.65 24.79 -18.67
CA GLU A 542 23.63 25.73 -18.07
C GLU A 542 23.01 26.74 -17.06
N THR A 543 21.81 26.50 -16.53
CA THR A 543 21.00 27.49 -15.80
C THR A 543 21.33 27.61 -14.30
N GLY A 544 22.34 26.90 -13.79
CA GLY A 544 22.69 26.95 -12.36
C GLY A 544 21.61 26.35 -11.45
N ILE A 545 20.72 25.53 -12.01
CA ILE A 545 19.66 24.80 -11.32
C ILE A 545 19.86 23.31 -11.62
N ALA A 546 19.80 22.47 -10.59
CA ALA A 546 19.78 21.02 -10.74
C ALA A 546 18.33 20.56 -10.76
N THR A 547 17.97 19.75 -11.76
CA THR A 547 16.62 19.18 -11.90
C THR A 547 16.68 17.68 -11.64
N THR A 548 15.81 17.18 -10.78
CA THR A 548 15.60 15.76 -10.48
C THR A 548 14.15 15.42 -10.81
N GLU A 549 13.92 14.42 -11.67
CA GLU A 549 12.58 13.95 -12.02
C GLU A 549 12.41 12.53 -11.49
N MET A 550 11.28 12.27 -10.84
CA MET A 550 10.96 10.99 -10.20
C MET A 550 9.45 10.77 -10.26
N GLY A 551 9.01 9.84 -11.13
CA GLY A 551 7.59 9.57 -11.35
C GLY A 551 6.78 10.84 -11.61
N ASN A 552 5.83 11.12 -10.71
CA ASN A 552 4.94 12.27 -10.77
C ASN A 552 5.54 13.53 -10.11
N LEU A 553 6.86 13.62 -9.96
CA LEU A 553 7.54 14.72 -9.30
C LEU A 553 8.69 15.28 -10.15
N VAL A 554 8.79 16.60 -10.21
CA VAL A 554 9.99 17.33 -10.68
C VAL A 554 10.47 18.23 -9.57
N VAL A 555 11.75 18.13 -9.24
CA VAL A 555 12.39 18.96 -8.23
C VAL A 555 13.54 19.73 -8.84
N GLU A 556 13.39 21.04 -8.88
CA GLU A 556 14.47 21.97 -9.20
C GLU A 556 15.11 22.47 -7.90
N SER A 557 16.43 22.43 -7.83
CA SER A 557 17.20 22.79 -6.64
C SER A 557 18.44 23.63 -6.97
N CYS A 558 18.73 24.59 -6.10
CA CYS A 558 19.99 25.33 -6.10
C CYS A 558 20.30 25.86 -4.69
N TYR A 559 21.57 26.14 -4.40
CA TYR A 559 22.00 26.74 -3.14
C TYR A 559 22.17 28.25 -3.29
N ASP A 560 21.41 29.02 -2.51
CA ASP A 560 21.56 30.46 -2.38
C ASP A 560 22.60 30.78 -1.31
N GLN A 561 23.78 31.22 -1.77
CA GLN A 561 24.89 31.54 -0.89
C GLN A 561 24.64 32.80 -0.05
N ALA A 562 23.82 33.75 -0.52
CA ALA A 562 23.55 34.98 0.21
C ALA A 562 22.68 34.71 1.45
N ASP A 563 21.69 33.84 1.30
CA ASP A 563 20.76 33.47 2.37
C ASP A 563 21.21 32.26 3.19
N SER A 564 22.27 31.56 2.75
CA SER A 564 22.67 30.24 3.29
C SER A 564 21.45 29.31 3.32
N ALA A 565 20.83 29.13 2.15
CA ALA A 565 19.58 28.39 2.02
C ALA A 565 19.53 27.59 0.71
N VAL A 566 18.91 26.42 0.74
CA VAL A 566 18.56 25.67 -0.48
C VAL A 566 17.23 26.20 -1.00
N LYS A 567 17.19 26.62 -2.26
CA LYS A 567 15.95 26.93 -2.99
C LYS A 567 15.46 25.66 -3.65
N LEU A 568 14.22 25.27 -3.35
CA LEU A 568 13.53 24.13 -3.95
C LEU A 568 12.29 24.61 -4.71
N SER A 569 12.06 24.06 -5.89
CA SER A 569 10.81 24.14 -6.63
C SER A 569 10.35 22.73 -6.96
N VAL A 570 9.22 22.31 -6.38
CA VAL A 570 8.70 20.94 -6.41
C VAL A 570 7.40 20.95 -7.17
N THR A 571 7.38 20.38 -8.38
CA THR A 571 6.21 20.27 -9.24
C THR A 571 5.67 18.84 -9.19
N PHE A 572 4.47 18.70 -8.64
CA PHE A 572 3.68 17.46 -8.70
C PHE A 572 2.95 17.42 -10.04
N LYS A 573 3.14 16.36 -10.84
CA LYS A 573 2.54 16.11 -12.16
C LYS A 573 1.32 15.17 -12.03
N GLY A 574 0.43 15.20 -13.02
CA GLY A 574 -0.71 14.26 -13.12
C GLY A 574 -1.74 14.41 -12.00
N ILE A 575 -1.97 15.65 -11.54
CA ILE A 575 -2.87 15.94 -10.43
C ILE A 575 -4.29 16.15 -10.94
N GLU A 576 -5.10 15.10 -10.82
CA GLU A 576 -6.53 15.12 -11.09
C GLU A 576 -7.28 15.70 -9.87
N MET A 577 -8.23 16.60 -10.11
CA MET A 577 -9.16 17.03 -9.05
C MET A 577 -10.10 15.87 -8.68
N THR A 578 -10.51 15.83 -7.41
CA THR A 578 -11.53 14.91 -6.93
C THR A 578 -12.91 15.29 -7.47
N ASP A 579 -13.89 14.40 -7.31
CA ASP A 579 -15.29 14.64 -7.74
C ASP A 579 -15.93 15.89 -7.08
N ASP A 580 -15.35 16.35 -5.97
CA ASP A 580 -15.74 17.57 -5.24
C ASP A 580 -15.01 18.85 -5.73
N ASP A 581 -14.37 18.80 -6.90
CA ASP A 581 -13.52 19.87 -7.46
C ASP A 581 -12.37 20.30 -6.51
N GLN A 582 -11.89 19.39 -5.67
CA GLN A 582 -10.76 19.64 -4.75
C GLN A 582 -9.49 18.97 -5.26
N PHE A 583 -8.33 19.58 -5.01
CA PHE A 583 -7.07 18.88 -5.24
C PHE A 583 -6.88 17.79 -4.18
N PRO A 584 -6.35 16.61 -4.57
CA PRO A 584 -5.88 15.64 -3.60
C PRO A 584 -4.79 16.26 -2.73
N TRP A 585 -4.62 15.77 -1.51
CA TRP A 585 -3.48 16.23 -0.71
C TRP A 585 -2.17 15.80 -1.35
N MET A 586 -1.12 16.61 -1.23
CA MET A 586 0.23 16.23 -1.65
C MET A 586 1.19 16.44 -0.49
N ALA A 587 2.21 15.59 -0.37
CA ALA A 587 3.19 15.70 0.70
C ALA A 587 4.62 15.52 0.18
N LEU A 588 5.55 16.28 0.76
CA LEU A 588 6.99 16.12 0.62
C LEU A 588 7.58 15.84 2.02
N GLY A 589 8.06 14.62 2.25
CA GLY A 589 8.64 14.20 3.52
C GLY A 589 10.17 14.19 3.51
N TYR A 590 10.77 14.49 4.65
CA TYR A 590 12.22 14.43 4.87
C TYR A 590 12.62 13.09 5.47
N ARG A 591 13.70 12.51 4.98
CA ARG A 591 14.28 11.26 5.51
C ARG A 591 15.67 11.55 6.07
N GLU A 592 15.97 10.95 7.22
CA GLU A 592 17.30 11.09 7.84
C GLU A 592 18.37 10.23 7.14
N THR A 593 17.94 9.16 6.47
CA THR A 593 18.81 8.18 5.80
C THR A 593 18.36 7.94 4.36
N GLU A 594 19.20 7.26 3.58
CA GLU A 594 18.89 6.83 2.21
C GLU A 594 17.75 5.80 2.14
N GLU A 595 17.40 5.15 3.26
CA GLU A 595 16.38 4.11 3.34
C GLU A 595 14.99 4.66 2.99
N CYS A 596 14.29 3.99 2.09
CA CYS A 596 12.95 4.41 1.65
C CYS A 596 11.87 3.98 2.65
N LEU A 597 11.80 4.68 3.78
CA LEU A 597 10.81 4.45 4.83
C LEU A 597 9.99 5.71 5.10
N MET A 598 8.67 5.57 5.26
CA MET A 598 7.75 6.69 5.55
C MET A 598 8.01 7.39 6.89
N ASN A 599 8.70 6.71 7.79
CA ASN A 599 9.13 7.16 9.11
C ASN A 599 10.47 6.52 9.44
N PRO A 600 11.30 7.24 10.20
CA PRO A 600 12.54 6.71 10.72
C PRO A 600 12.37 5.36 11.41
N ARG A 601 13.48 4.62 11.42
CA ARG A 601 13.55 3.29 12.00
C ARG A 601 13.12 3.30 13.46
N ASP A 602 13.67 4.19 14.26
CA ASP A 602 13.36 4.34 15.69
C ASP A 602 11.89 4.67 16.05
N GLY A 603 10.99 4.75 15.06
CA GLY A 603 9.58 5.04 15.27
C GLY A 603 9.30 6.52 15.49
N ALA A 604 10.29 7.39 15.26
CA ALA A 604 10.12 8.83 15.30
C ALA A 604 9.13 9.31 14.24
N ASP A 605 8.58 10.49 14.48
CA ASP A 605 7.71 11.15 13.52
C ASP A 605 8.54 11.71 12.36
N THR A 606 7.96 11.72 11.17
CA THR A 606 8.64 12.22 9.97
C THR A 606 8.25 13.66 9.71
N GLU A 607 9.22 14.56 9.57
CA GLU A 607 8.91 15.92 9.12
C GLU A 607 8.39 15.89 7.68
N LEU A 608 7.31 16.64 7.42
CA LEU A 608 6.78 16.79 6.06
C LEU A 608 6.24 18.19 5.79
N ILE A 609 6.23 18.54 4.51
CA ILE A 609 5.49 19.65 3.96
C ILE A 609 4.25 19.09 3.29
N MET A 610 3.08 19.55 3.69
CA MET A 610 1.79 19.13 3.17
C MET A 610 1.13 20.26 2.39
N LEU A 611 0.67 19.95 1.18
CA LEU A 611 -0.15 20.81 0.35
C LEU A 611 -1.60 20.33 0.45
N LYS A 612 -2.52 21.24 0.79
CA LYS A 612 -3.96 20.97 0.85
C LYS A 612 -4.74 22.10 0.19
N SER A 613 -5.89 21.78 -0.41
CA SER A 613 -6.84 22.81 -0.83
C SER A 613 -7.24 23.68 0.36
N SER A 614 -7.20 25.00 0.16
CA SER A 614 -7.68 25.94 1.17
C SER A 614 -9.21 25.89 1.22
N PRO A 615 -9.84 25.80 2.40
CA PRO A 615 -11.30 25.85 2.49
C PRO A 615 -11.87 27.22 2.10
N THR A 616 -11.02 28.25 1.94
CA THR A 616 -11.44 29.63 1.69
C THR A 616 -11.02 30.20 0.34
N SER A 617 -10.24 29.44 -0.44
CA SER A 617 -9.75 29.89 -1.74
C SER A 617 -9.47 28.71 -2.65
N ASP A 618 -9.57 28.92 -3.97
CA ASP A 618 -9.16 27.94 -4.99
C ASP A 618 -7.62 27.71 -5.05
N LEU A 619 -6.90 28.16 -4.02
CA LEU A 619 -5.46 27.99 -3.88
C LEU A 619 -5.15 26.77 -3.00
N VAL A 620 -3.98 26.21 -3.25
CA VAL A 620 -3.38 25.16 -2.43
C VAL A 620 -2.42 25.81 -1.44
N ASP A 621 -2.61 25.55 -0.16
CA ASP A 621 -1.80 26.09 0.93
C ASP A 621 -0.74 25.07 1.37
N ALA A 622 0.50 25.53 1.53
CA ALA A 622 1.61 24.71 2.01
C ALA A 622 1.77 24.82 3.53
N HIS A 623 1.82 23.67 4.20
CA HIS A 623 1.89 23.53 5.64
C HIS A 623 3.09 22.67 6.03
N PHE A 624 3.70 22.95 7.18
CA PHE A 624 4.68 22.07 7.82
C PHE A 624 4.01 21.26 8.92
N GLY A 625 4.32 19.98 9.03
CA GLY A 625 3.84 19.12 10.10
C GLY A 625 4.71 17.88 10.28
N HIS A 626 4.18 16.91 11.02
CA HIS A 626 4.82 15.61 11.20
C HIS A 626 3.86 14.49 10.79
N LEU A 627 4.39 13.41 10.20
CA LEU A 627 3.70 12.14 10.07
C LEU A 627 3.96 11.33 11.34
N PRO A 628 2.99 11.22 12.27
CA PRO A 628 3.18 10.45 13.47
C PRO A 628 3.31 8.97 13.13
N SER A 629 4.14 8.24 13.85
CA SER A 629 4.34 6.80 13.59
C SER A 629 3.05 5.97 13.72
N GLY A 630 2.09 6.44 14.53
CA GLY A 630 0.74 5.87 14.62
C GLY A 630 -0.08 5.94 13.33
N ALA A 631 0.15 6.94 12.47
CA ALA A 631 -0.60 7.09 11.21
C ALA A 631 -0.35 5.94 10.23
N ARG A 632 0.82 5.29 10.31
CA ARG A 632 1.13 4.05 9.55
C ARG A 632 0.16 2.91 9.82
N ARG A 633 -0.44 2.93 11.00
CA ARG A 633 -1.37 1.91 11.46
C ARG A 633 -2.82 2.30 11.17
N PHE A 634 -3.02 3.38 10.41
CA PHE A 634 -4.32 4.01 10.22
C PHE A 634 -5.03 4.26 11.54
N ASP A 635 -4.25 4.52 12.61
CA ASP A 635 -4.81 4.95 13.88
C ASP A 635 -5.50 6.29 13.62
N ALA A 636 -6.83 6.30 13.75
CA ALA A 636 -7.64 7.45 13.38
C ALA A 636 -7.19 8.71 14.13
N SER A 637 -6.80 8.58 15.40
CA SER A 637 -6.31 9.73 16.18
C SER A 637 -4.96 10.24 15.66
N ALA A 638 -4.07 9.34 15.26
CA ALA A 638 -2.79 9.70 14.66
C ALA A 638 -2.98 10.36 13.28
N VAL A 639 -3.89 9.86 12.43
CA VAL A 639 -4.20 10.46 11.13
C VAL A 639 -4.83 11.85 11.30
N SER A 640 -5.79 12.00 12.22
CA SER A 640 -6.38 13.31 12.54
C SER A 640 -5.33 14.29 13.07
N SER A 641 -4.40 13.82 13.92
CA SER A 641 -3.34 14.66 14.48
C SER A 641 -2.39 15.25 13.43
N ILE A 642 -2.27 14.63 12.24
CA ILE A 642 -1.50 15.21 11.13
C ILE A 642 -2.07 16.59 10.82
N SER A 643 -3.38 16.67 10.54
CA SER A 643 -4.04 17.92 10.17
C SER A 643 -4.05 18.94 11.32
N GLU A 644 -4.18 18.49 12.57
CA GLU A 644 -4.15 19.37 13.75
C GLU A 644 -2.76 19.94 14.05
N SER A 645 -1.70 19.23 13.67
CA SER A 645 -0.30 19.66 13.87
C SER A 645 0.24 20.56 12.76
N LEU A 646 -0.52 20.73 11.67
CA LEU A 646 -0.11 21.54 10.52
C LEU A 646 -0.02 23.01 10.92
N MET A 647 1.13 23.61 10.66
CA MET A 647 1.33 25.06 10.70
C MET A 647 1.63 25.60 9.30
N PRO A 648 1.21 26.81 8.93
CA PRO A 648 1.58 27.38 7.64
C PRO A 648 3.10 27.36 7.43
N LEU A 649 3.57 26.92 6.25
CA LEU A 649 5.00 26.79 5.98
C LEU A 649 5.73 28.14 6.08
N THR A 650 5.03 29.24 5.81
CA THR A 650 5.50 30.62 5.99
C THR A 650 5.79 30.98 7.44
N GLU A 651 5.17 30.30 8.41
CA GLU A 651 5.37 30.52 9.85
C GLU A 651 6.47 29.63 10.43
N LYS A 652 6.87 28.56 9.73
CA LYS A 652 7.92 27.63 10.18
C LYS A 652 9.29 28.30 10.04
N LYS A 653 9.99 28.45 11.16
CA LYS A 653 11.38 28.94 11.18
C LYS A 653 12.26 28.08 10.28
N GLY A 654 13.07 28.74 9.46
CA GLY A 654 13.97 28.08 8.50
C GLY A 654 13.39 28.05 7.09
N TYR A 655 12.10 28.30 6.90
CA TYR A 655 11.47 28.39 5.58
C TYR A 655 11.18 29.85 5.22
N SER A 656 11.37 30.20 3.95
CA SER A 656 11.08 31.53 3.40
C SER A 656 10.72 31.46 1.92
N GLN A 657 10.21 32.56 1.35
CA GLN A 657 9.80 32.64 -0.05
C GLN A 657 8.86 31.51 -0.50
N VAL A 658 7.96 31.08 0.40
CA VAL A 658 6.99 30.02 0.11
C VAL A 658 5.96 30.53 -0.90
N GLN A 659 5.83 29.84 -2.02
CA GLN A 659 4.86 30.11 -3.07
C GLN A 659 4.28 28.80 -3.58
N THR A 660 2.98 28.76 -3.78
CA THR A 660 2.30 27.69 -4.51
C THR A 660 1.80 28.24 -5.83
N HIS A 661 2.07 27.52 -6.92
CA HIS A 661 1.62 27.86 -8.26
C HIS A 661 0.81 26.70 -8.81
N ILE A 662 -0.45 26.99 -9.08
CA ILE A 662 -1.33 26.14 -9.87
C ILE A 662 -1.37 26.81 -11.24
N PRO A 663 -0.91 26.15 -12.32
CA PRO A 663 -1.08 26.66 -13.66
C PRO A 663 -2.56 26.96 -13.81
N THR A 664 -2.91 28.24 -13.96
CA THR A 664 -4.30 28.62 -14.11
C THR A 664 -4.77 27.89 -15.38
N PRO A 665 -5.79 27.00 -15.31
CA PRO A 665 -6.38 26.50 -16.53
C PRO A 665 -6.89 27.75 -17.23
N LEU A 666 -6.21 28.13 -18.33
CA LEU A 666 -6.57 29.27 -19.16
C LEU A 666 -8.07 29.13 -19.38
N ALA A 667 -8.83 30.02 -18.73
CA ALA A 667 -10.26 29.89 -18.51
C ALA A 667 -10.92 29.20 -19.70
N ILE A 668 -11.54 28.05 -19.43
CA ILE A 668 -12.24 27.17 -20.39
C ILE A 668 -13.15 28.03 -21.27
N SER A 669 -12.59 28.57 -22.36
CA SER A 669 -13.31 28.82 -23.58
C SER A 669 -13.49 27.42 -24.15
N LYS A 670 -14.69 26.85 -23.99
CA LYS A 670 -15.16 25.61 -24.64
C LYS A 670 -14.84 25.66 -26.15
N SER A 671 -13.62 25.35 -26.53
CA SER A 671 -13.15 25.19 -27.89
C SER A 671 -13.07 23.70 -28.14
N GLU A 672 -13.85 23.21 -29.11
CA GLU A 672 -14.06 21.80 -29.50
C GLU A 672 -12.81 21.11 -30.08
N THR A 673 -11.60 21.51 -29.67
CA THR A 673 -10.35 20.91 -30.14
C THR A 673 -9.83 19.96 -29.07
N ASN A 674 -9.88 18.65 -29.37
CA ASN A 674 -9.42 17.50 -28.57
C ASN A 674 -7.91 17.49 -28.25
N GLU A 675 -7.24 18.64 -28.16
CA GLU A 675 -5.89 18.72 -27.59
C GLU A 675 -6.05 18.94 -26.09
N ILE A 676 -5.87 17.86 -25.32
CA ILE A 676 -5.89 17.87 -23.85
C ILE A 676 -4.81 18.88 -23.40
N PRO A 677 -5.18 19.96 -22.70
CA PRO A 677 -4.19 20.90 -22.20
C PRO A 677 -3.27 20.19 -21.20
N GLU A 678 -1.98 20.15 -21.49
CA GLU A 678 -0.94 19.78 -20.52
C GLU A 678 -0.96 20.80 -19.36
N ALA A 679 -1.72 20.58 -18.29
CA ALA A 679 -1.66 21.44 -17.10
C ALA A 679 -2.21 20.85 -15.78
N ASP A 680 -2.19 19.54 -15.58
CA ASP A 680 -2.54 18.94 -14.28
C ASP A 680 -1.31 18.88 -13.37
N SER A 681 -0.80 20.05 -12.95
CA SER A 681 0.34 20.11 -12.04
C SER A 681 0.19 21.14 -10.94
N VAL A 682 0.82 20.89 -9.79
CA VAL A 682 0.88 21.83 -8.66
C VAL A 682 2.35 22.02 -8.31
N THR A 683 2.81 23.27 -8.29
CA THR A 683 4.20 23.61 -7.96
C THR A 683 4.30 24.29 -6.61
N LEU A 684 5.19 23.80 -5.74
CA LEU A 684 5.58 24.41 -4.47
C LEU A 684 7.03 24.91 -4.58
N SER A 685 7.25 26.21 -4.42
CA SER A 685 8.58 26.81 -4.34
C SER A 685 8.85 27.37 -2.94
N PHE A 686 10.03 27.13 -2.38
CA PHE A 686 10.46 27.69 -1.09
C PHE A 686 11.99 27.72 -0.96
N LYS A 687 12.47 28.49 0.02
CA LYS A 687 13.87 28.46 0.49
C LYS A 687 13.92 27.85 1.89
N GLN A 688 14.82 26.89 2.10
CA GLN A 688 15.10 26.25 3.38
C GLN A 688 16.51 26.62 3.85
N SER A 689 16.63 27.27 5.00
CA SER A 689 17.91 27.68 5.58
C SER A 689 18.73 26.48 6.02
N MET A 690 20.01 26.45 5.63
CA MET A 690 20.96 25.40 5.98
C MET A 690 22.35 26.01 6.24
N GLU A 691 23.02 25.58 7.31
CA GLU A 691 24.33 26.14 7.70
C GLU A 691 25.41 25.93 6.62
N THR A 692 25.32 24.83 5.88
CA THR A 692 26.21 24.48 4.76
C THR A 692 25.42 23.86 3.63
N VAL A 693 26.01 23.84 2.43
CA VAL A 693 25.46 23.08 1.30
C VAL A 693 25.35 21.61 1.72
N PRO A 694 24.17 20.98 1.68
CA PRO A 694 24.05 19.56 1.99
C PRO A 694 24.76 18.72 0.92
N GLU A 695 25.35 17.59 1.32
CA GLU A 695 25.90 16.60 0.38
C GLU A 695 24.78 15.88 -0.37
N ALA A 696 23.74 15.48 0.37
CA ALA A 696 22.50 14.95 -0.16
C ALA A 696 21.30 15.41 0.68
N MET A 697 20.12 15.47 0.07
CA MET A 697 18.84 15.52 0.78
C MET A 697 18.03 14.28 0.41
N HIS A 698 17.75 13.42 1.39
CA HIS A 698 16.88 12.27 1.21
C HIS A 698 15.43 12.68 1.41
N LEU A 699 14.64 12.59 0.35
CA LEU A 699 13.25 13.04 0.33
C LEU A 699 12.33 11.89 -0.07
N MET A 700 11.05 12.07 0.21
CA MET A 700 9.98 11.22 -0.30
C MET A 700 8.79 12.12 -0.64
N TYR A 701 7.93 11.66 -1.53
CA TYR A 701 6.67 12.34 -1.80
C TYR A 701 5.49 11.37 -1.81
N ALA A 702 4.30 11.90 -1.60
CA ALA A 702 3.04 11.17 -1.75
C ALA A 702 1.94 12.08 -2.30
N ILE A 703 1.03 11.50 -3.09
CA ILE A 703 -0.17 12.17 -3.64
C ILE A 703 -1.38 11.38 -3.18
N GLY A 704 -2.32 12.05 -2.53
CA GLY A 704 -3.57 11.49 -2.03
C GLY A 704 -4.46 10.89 -3.12
N ALA A 705 -5.25 9.88 -2.75
CA ALA A 705 -6.38 9.43 -3.58
C ALA A 705 -7.62 10.34 -3.43
N SER A 706 -7.63 11.21 -2.41
CA SER A 706 -8.67 12.21 -2.15
C SER A 706 -8.06 13.46 -1.51
N ALA A 707 -8.89 14.46 -1.22
CA ALA A 707 -8.49 15.66 -0.49
C ALA A 707 -8.21 15.39 1.01
N GLU A 708 -8.76 14.30 1.56
CA GLU A 708 -8.58 13.91 2.96
C GLU A 708 -7.31 13.12 3.16
N VAL A 709 -6.58 13.45 4.23
CA VAL A 709 -5.35 12.75 4.60
C VAL A 709 -5.66 11.29 4.89
N GLY A 710 -5.08 10.39 4.10
CA GLY A 710 -5.42 8.97 4.14
C GLY A 710 -4.65 8.18 3.11
N PHE A 711 -5.36 7.48 2.24
CA PHE A 711 -4.74 6.71 1.16
C PHE A 711 -4.06 7.63 0.14
N HIS A 712 -2.91 7.20 -0.35
CA HIS A 712 -2.20 7.86 -1.44
C HIS A 712 -2.32 7.03 -2.72
N LYS A 713 -2.57 7.69 -3.85
CA LYS A 713 -2.46 7.11 -5.21
C LYS A 713 -1.00 6.80 -5.52
N THR A 714 -0.12 7.77 -5.22
CA THR A 714 1.31 7.71 -5.54
C THR A 714 2.18 7.94 -4.32
N ARG A 715 3.31 7.21 -4.24
CA ARG A 715 4.41 7.54 -3.33
C ARG A 715 5.74 7.03 -3.87
N GLU A 716 6.79 7.80 -3.68
CA GLU A 716 8.17 7.37 -4.00
C GLU A 716 9.19 8.08 -3.10
N CYS A 717 10.39 7.51 -3.07
CA CYS A 717 11.56 8.09 -2.41
C CYS A 717 12.58 8.51 -3.45
N PHE A 718 13.29 9.59 -3.18
CA PHE A 718 14.36 10.09 -4.05
C PHE A 718 15.42 10.83 -3.24
N GLU A 719 16.52 11.16 -3.90
CA GLU A 719 17.60 11.95 -3.33
C GLU A 719 17.97 13.13 -4.23
N LEU A 720 18.35 14.23 -3.60
CA LEU A 720 18.94 15.39 -4.27
C LEU A 720 20.41 15.43 -3.89
N VAL A 721 21.31 15.18 -4.85
CA VAL A 721 22.77 15.11 -4.62
C VAL A 721 23.53 16.31 -5.20
N ALA A 722 22.83 17.24 -5.86
CA ALA A 722 23.45 18.36 -6.55
C ALA A 722 22.74 19.68 -6.20
N PHE A 723 23.49 20.61 -5.61
CA PHE A 723 23.01 21.94 -5.23
C PHE A 723 23.90 23.02 -5.85
N PRO A 724 23.82 23.26 -7.17
CA PRO A 724 24.58 24.33 -7.82
C PRO A 724 24.21 25.69 -7.20
N PHE A 725 25.12 26.66 -7.26
CA PHE A 725 24.79 28.00 -6.79
C PHE A 725 23.67 28.60 -7.64
N CYS A 726 22.63 29.09 -6.98
CA CYS A 726 21.54 29.76 -7.68
C CYS A 726 22.10 30.88 -8.55
N ALA A 727 21.63 30.98 -9.80
CA ALA A 727 21.91 32.15 -10.61
C ALA A 727 21.50 33.39 -9.80
N ALA A 728 22.42 34.35 -9.66
CA ALA A 728 22.08 35.60 -9.01
C ALA A 728 20.84 36.14 -9.73
N ASP A 729 19.77 36.42 -8.97
CA ASP A 729 18.58 37.08 -9.53
C ASP A 729 19.09 38.35 -10.20
N GLU A 730 19.29 38.32 -11.52
CA GLU A 730 19.64 39.53 -12.24
C GLU A 730 18.47 40.47 -11.95
N PRO A 731 18.73 41.64 -11.33
CA PRO A 731 17.65 42.55 -10.99
C PRO A 731 16.88 42.80 -12.27
N LEU A 732 15.65 42.27 -12.32
CA LEU A 732 14.77 42.39 -13.48
C LEU A 732 14.86 43.85 -13.93
N PRO A 733 15.29 44.12 -15.19
CA PRO A 733 15.52 45.49 -15.64
C PRO A 733 14.25 46.26 -15.32
N SER A 734 14.38 47.25 -14.45
CA SER A 734 13.25 48.04 -13.96
C SER A 734 12.46 48.49 -15.17
N VAL A 735 11.27 47.90 -15.37
CA VAL A 735 10.35 48.34 -16.41
C VAL A 735 9.97 49.75 -16.00
N GLU A 736 10.61 50.74 -16.62
CA GLU A 736 10.17 52.12 -16.56
C GLU A 736 8.72 52.14 -17.07
N SER A 737 7.79 52.10 -16.12
CA SER A 737 6.38 52.37 -16.37
C SER A 737 6.30 53.76 -16.97
N SER A 738 6.19 53.83 -18.30
CA SER A 738 5.89 55.05 -19.03
C SER A 738 4.46 55.45 -18.69
N SER A 739 4.30 56.17 -17.58
CA SER A 739 3.05 56.80 -17.19
C SER A 739 2.69 57.89 -18.19
N SER A 740 1.74 57.61 -19.08
CA SER A 740 1.07 58.65 -19.86
C SER A 740 0.17 59.46 -18.92
N SER A 741 0.61 60.68 -18.63
CA SER A 741 -0.13 61.68 -17.85
C SER A 741 -1.39 62.14 -18.59
N VAL A 742 -2.57 61.89 -18.01
CA VAL A 742 -3.79 62.65 -18.28
C VAL A 742 -3.87 63.77 -17.25
N GLU A 743 -3.87 65.01 -17.74
CA GLU A 743 -4.08 66.21 -16.93
C GLU A 743 -5.47 66.19 -16.26
N ALA A 744 -5.51 66.39 -14.95
CA ALA A 744 -6.70 66.82 -14.23
C ALA A 744 -6.32 67.93 -13.26
N GLU A 745 -7.09 69.01 -13.34
CA GLU A 745 -6.86 70.30 -12.69
C GLU A 745 -6.83 70.25 -11.15
N ALA A 746 -5.97 71.13 -10.65
CA ALA A 746 -5.82 71.67 -9.30
C ALA A 746 -7.03 71.62 -8.35
N THR A 747 -6.74 71.26 -7.09
CA THR A 747 -7.25 72.03 -5.95
C THR A 747 -6.21 72.07 -4.82
N GLU A 748 -5.97 73.28 -4.33
CA GLU A 748 -4.99 73.69 -3.32
C GLU A 748 -5.22 73.06 -1.93
N GLY A 749 -4.15 72.87 -1.15
CA GLY A 749 -4.28 72.35 0.22
C GLY A 749 -3.01 72.27 1.07
N ASN A 750 -2.18 73.31 1.04
CA ASN A 750 -1.30 73.82 2.10
C ASN A 750 -0.75 72.92 3.25
N SER A 751 0.57 73.01 3.43
CA SER A 751 1.32 73.29 4.67
C SER A 751 2.08 72.17 5.44
N ASN A 752 3.37 72.46 5.60
CA ASN A 752 4.28 72.20 6.73
C ASN A 752 5.21 70.97 6.74
N GLU A 753 6.43 71.21 6.24
CA GLU A 753 7.73 70.81 6.83
C GLU A 753 7.91 71.30 8.29
N PRO A 754 9.05 71.01 8.98
CA PRO A 754 9.95 69.84 8.95
C PRO A 754 10.28 69.36 10.39
N THR A 755 11.06 68.27 10.57
CA THR A 755 12.38 68.31 11.27
C THR A 755 13.00 66.93 11.53
N SER A 756 14.31 66.94 11.35
CA SER A 756 15.34 65.94 11.68
C SER A 756 15.45 65.59 13.17
N ALA A 757 15.99 64.40 13.48
CA ALA A 757 17.09 64.28 14.46
C ALA A 757 17.84 62.95 14.32
N ALA A 758 19.16 63.07 14.20
CA ALA A 758 20.15 62.02 14.40
C ALA A 758 20.40 61.78 15.89
N ALA A 759 20.82 60.56 16.26
CA ALA A 759 21.56 60.33 17.50
C ALA A 759 22.56 59.18 17.32
N GLN A 760 23.85 59.55 17.35
CA GLN A 760 24.99 58.68 17.63
C GLN A 760 25.10 58.43 19.14
N LEU A 761 25.70 57.30 19.55
CA LEU A 761 26.68 57.12 20.65
C LEU A 761 26.87 55.60 20.85
N ALA A 762 28.00 55.01 20.46
CA ALA A 762 29.28 54.94 21.18
C ALA A 762 29.33 53.85 22.27
N GLY A 763 30.05 52.78 21.95
CA GLY A 763 31.11 52.13 22.74
C GLY A 763 30.82 51.62 24.15
N VAL A 764 31.27 50.39 24.43
CA VAL A 764 32.31 50.07 25.43
C VAL A 764 32.50 48.54 25.48
N LEU A 765 33.73 48.11 25.19
CA LEU A 765 34.31 46.81 25.57
C LEU A 765 34.76 46.89 27.04
N PRO A 766 34.76 45.78 27.79
CA PRO A 766 36.09 45.23 28.10
C PRO A 766 36.16 43.70 28.13
N ALA A 767 37.38 43.22 27.83
CA ALA A 767 37.86 41.87 28.02
C ALA A 767 38.20 41.55 29.49
N LEU A 768 38.10 40.27 29.89
CA LEU A 768 38.95 39.58 30.88
C LEU A 768 38.53 38.07 30.89
N LEU A 769 39.35 37.13 30.40
CA LEU A 769 40.44 36.34 31.04
C LEU A 769 40.02 35.13 31.92
N PHE A 770 40.46 33.94 31.48
CA PHE A 770 40.80 32.66 32.16
C PHE A 770 39.72 31.80 32.84
N VAL A 771 39.71 30.49 32.52
CA VAL A 771 40.32 29.40 33.33
C VAL A 771 40.44 28.11 32.48
N VAL A 772 41.56 27.40 32.70
CA VAL A 772 41.95 26.08 32.18
C VAL A 772 41.54 24.97 33.17
N GLY A 773 41.14 23.79 32.68
CA GLY A 773 41.13 22.53 33.44
C GLY A 773 40.02 21.58 32.95
N SER A 774 40.29 20.56 32.12
CA SER A 774 40.85 19.23 32.45
C SER A 774 39.87 18.23 33.10
N LEU A 775 39.75 17.07 32.43
CA LEU A 775 39.62 15.68 32.92
C LEU A 775 38.24 15.00 33.16
N LEU A 776 38.09 13.88 32.41
CA LEU A 776 37.69 12.51 32.81
C LEU A 776 36.20 12.07 32.93
N LEU A 777 35.88 11.10 32.06
CA LEU A 777 35.32 9.76 32.32
C LEU A 777 34.15 9.62 33.31
N VAL A 778 32.98 9.21 32.78
CA VAL A 778 32.39 7.86 32.96
C VAL A 778 31.94 7.37 31.60
#